data_AF-A0A9E5LQP0-F1
#
_entry.id   AF-A0A9E5LQP0-F1
#
_cell.length_a   1.000
_cell.length_b   1.000
_cell.length_c   1.000
_cell.angle_alpha   90.00
_cell.angle_beta   90.00
_cell.angle_gamma   90.00
#
_symmetry.space_group_name_H-M   'P 1'
#
loop_
_entity.id
_entity.type
_entity.pdbx_description
1 polymer ?
#
loop_
_entity_poly.entity_id
_entity_poly.type
_entity_poly.pdbx_seq_one_letter_code
_entity_poly.pdbx_strand_id
1 'polypeptide(L)'
;NSARGILRLSGTGNAAAWQTALRAVTFSTTNGSASTRVITTAMGTAAGHNGHAYEFVTNKVSWNTARTNALARVNFGEGGYLATVTSAEEDGVLTRLLLEKGADGWLGGSDQESEGAWKWADGPDRNTRLWTGTSTGSASGSYTPPWALGEPNNFNNEDYLMKYYSSTASRGGSAGVGNWNDFPESATPNGYLVEYGASATDGVDFAAARTINVSTNRLADFTTSSTIPYTVNGLTASGAFPTVTLGFAPTPNQTLTVINNTGSGAVSGTFSGQPEGSTITVNYNGDTFTFQVSYTGGTGNDVTLTRIPGPGQIASGQVTTFAGSTSGNANGTGTAARFSGYLYGLTVDSSDNIYVVDNGNAIVRKISSSGVVTNVDSTSGYLGDYHRITVDASGNLYVSDTLQNSVRKFSTNGTMTQIGQGQFRSPSGLVVDRQGFLHVADAGNARILTYNSIGQLVNTRNNSNWYFPAGLALDAAGDLAYMVDAGNAQVWDIKGNRRLAGATNNFRPASLPSSPSSLETLSAKSAPMDGTDTTARFYCPLDIVMGRDGNLYVTDSYFPGGMNPSPQHLIRMVTTNGVVTTLTGGASGNTDGPLGIAKFNNPVSIGTDSFGNLLVTDRGNARVRKIGLAGSSLGCTPIPT
;
A
#
# COMPACT_ATOMS: atom_id res chain seq x y z
N ASN A 1 -21.64 5.58 -13.92
CA ASN A 1 -21.85 6.05 -15.31
C ASN A 1 -20.68 5.56 -16.16
N SER A 2 -20.87 4.43 -16.85
CA SER A 2 -19.85 3.78 -17.68
C SER A 2 -19.45 4.59 -18.91
N ALA A 3 -20.35 5.39 -19.46
CA ALA A 3 -20.06 6.24 -20.62
C ALA A 3 -19.14 7.44 -20.27
N ARG A 4 -19.13 7.87 -19.00
CA ARG A 4 -18.38 9.06 -18.54
C ARG A 4 -17.28 8.74 -17.53
N GLY A 5 -17.05 7.47 -17.20
CA GLY A 5 -16.01 7.05 -16.25
C GLY A 5 -16.25 7.45 -14.79
N ILE A 6 -17.50 7.72 -14.40
CA ILE A 6 -17.85 8.17 -13.03
C ILE A 6 -18.41 7.00 -12.23
N LEU A 7 -17.76 6.63 -11.12
CA LEU A 7 -18.31 5.73 -10.10
C LEU A 7 -18.90 6.55 -8.95
N ARG A 8 -20.14 6.27 -8.56
CA ARG A 8 -20.77 6.85 -7.36
C ARG A 8 -20.98 5.77 -6.33
N LEU A 9 -20.50 6.02 -5.12
CA LEU A 9 -20.79 5.21 -3.94
C LEU A 9 -21.75 6.01 -3.06
N SER A 10 -22.90 5.42 -2.72
CA SER A 10 -23.91 6.03 -1.83
C SER A 10 -24.37 4.99 -0.82
N GLY A 11 -24.52 5.38 0.45
CA GLY A 11 -24.94 4.47 1.51
C GLY A 11 -24.80 5.13 2.89
N THR A 12 -25.03 4.34 3.93
CA THR A 12 -24.79 4.74 5.33
C THR A 12 -23.65 3.90 5.89
N GLY A 13 -22.70 4.52 6.60
CA GLY A 13 -21.56 3.79 7.17
C GLY A 13 -20.62 4.70 7.95
N ASN A 14 -19.81 4.10 8.82
CA ASN A 14 -18.72 4.81 9.49
C ASN A 14 -17.53 5.02 8.54
N ALA A 15 -16.54 5.81 8.95
CA ALA A 15 -15.36 6.12 8.13
C ALA A 15 -14.64 4.86 7.61
N ALA A 16 -14.55 3.80 8.42
CA ALA A 16 -13.89 2.54 8.04
C ALA A 16 -14.64 1.79 6.93
N ALA A 17 -15.98 1.78 6.96
CA ALA A 17 -16.81 1.19 5.90
C ALA A 17 -16.60 1.94 4.57
N TRP A 18 -16.58 3.28 4.61
CA TRP A 18 -16.32 4.10 3.43
C TRP A 18 -14.91 3.92 2.89
N GLN A 19 -13.89 3.87 3.75
CA GLN A 19 -12.51 3.58 3.35
C GLN A 19 -12.38 2.19 2.71
N THR A 20 -13.09 1.19 3.24
CA THR A 20 -13.10 -0.17 2.70
C THR A 20 -13.77 -0.20 1.32
N ALA A 21 -14.92 0.47 1.17
CA ALA A 21 -15.61 0.60 -0.11
C ALA A 21 -14.75 1.32 -1.16
N LEU A 22 -14.06 2.40 -0.77
CA LEU A 22 -13.13 3.13 -1.65
C LEU A 22 -11.92 2.28 -2.04
N ARG A 23 -11.32 1.53 -1.10
CA ARG A 23 -10.19 0.61 -1.38
C ARG A 23 -10.58 -0.57 -2.28
N ALA A 24 -11.84 -0.98 -2.26
CA ALA A 24 -12.37 -2.04 -3.11
C ALA A 24 -12.63 -1.58 -4.56
N VAL A 25 -12.59 -0.27 -4.85
CA VAL A 25 -12.78 0.25 -6.21
C VAL A 25 -11.62 -0.20 -7.09
N THR A 26 -11.94 -0.99 -8.11
CA THR A 26 -11.00 -1.39 -9.15
C THR A 26 -11.28 -0.60 -10.42
N PHE A 27 -10.21 -0.13 -11.07
CA PHE A 27 -10.28 0.45 -12.40
C PHE A 27 -9.75 -0.58 -13.40
N SER A 28 -10.52 -0.84 -14.45
CA SER A 28 -10.11 -1.66 -15.59
C SER A 28 -10.45 -0.94 -16.88
N THR A 29 -9.63 -1.13 -17.91
CA THR A 29 -9.82 -0.53 -19.23
C THR A 29 -9.51 -1.57 -20.30
N THR A 30 -10.32 -1.60 -21.36
CA THR A 30 -10.05 -2.39 -22.57
C THR A 30 -9.25 -1.60 -23.60
N ASN A 31 -9.05 -0.29 -23.37
CA ASN A 31 -8.25 0.56 -24.24
C ASN A 31 -6.76 0.26 -24.04
N GLY A 32 -6.09 -0.19 -25.11
CA GLY A 32 -4.63 -0.44 -25.16
C GLY A 32 -3.77 0.84 -25.18
N SER A 33 -4.43 2.00 -25.13
CA SER A 33 -3.91 3.34 -24.87
C SER A 33 -3.00 3.45 -23.65
N ALA A 34 -1.67 3.44 -23.77
CA ALA A 34 -0.81 3.84 -22.65
C ALA A 34 -1.08 5.32 -22.34
N SER A 35 -1.72 5.59 -21.22
CA SER A 35 -1.91 6.95 -20.74
C SER A 35 -1.95 6.97 -19.23
N THR A 36 -1.37 8.02 -18.68
CA THR A 36 -1.63 8.42 -17.30
C THR A 36 -3.12 8.73 -17.14
N ARG A 37 -3.73 8.13 -16.12
CA ARG A 37 -5.11 8.41 -15.70
C ARG A 37 -5.05 8.96 -14.28
N VAL A 38 -5.71 10.09 -14.05
CA VAL A 38 -5.91 10.60 -12.70
C VAL A 38 -7.29 10.14 -12.24
N ILE A 39 -7.32 9.37 -11.15
CA ILE A 39 -8.56 9.08 -10.45
C ILE A 39 -8.69 10.10 -9.33
N THR A 40 -9.69 10.97 -9.43
CA THR A 40 -10.05 11.92 -8.38
C THR A 40 -11.22 11.36 -7.59
N THR A 41 -11.09 11.34 -6.27
CA THR A 41 -12.17 11.04 -5.34
C THR A 41 -12.59 12.33 -4.65
N ALA A 42 -13.90 12.63 -4.65
CA ALA A 42 -14.47 13.77 -3.96
C ALA A 42 -15.63 13.32 -3.07
N MET A 43 -15.90 14.07 -2.00
CA MET A 43 -17.00 13.80 -1.07
C MET A 43 -18.26 14.60 -1.45
N GLY A 44 -19.40 13.92 -1.50
CA GLY A 44 -20.71 14.57 -1.74
C GLY A 44 -21.05 14.81 -3.21
N THR A 45 -21.85 15.85 -3.48
CA THR A 45 -22.23 16.28 -4.84
C THR A 45 -21.20 17.22 -5.48
N ALA A 46 -20.18 17.63 -4.72
CA ALA A 46 -19.15 18.56 -5.15
C ALA A 46 -17.87 17.83 -5.58
N ALA A 47 -17.16 18.38 -6.55
CA ALA A 47 -15.82 17.95 -6.95
C ALA A 47 -14.78 18.78 -6.20
N GLY A 48 -13.88 18.14 -5.44
CA GLY A 48 -12.81 18.85 -4.75
C GLY A 48 -11.59 19.10 -5.64
N HIS A 49 -10.88 20.21 -5.41
CA HIS A 49 -9.60 20.54 -6.04
C HIS A 49 -8.88 21.66 -5.26
N ASN A 50 -7.56 21.54 -5.05
CA ASN A 50 -6.69 22.54 -4.40
C ASN A 50 -7.23 23.13 -3.08
N GLY A 51 -7.89 22.32 -2.24
CA GLY A 51 -8.46 22.81 -0.98
C GLY A 51 -9.84 23.48 -1.12
N HIS A 52 -10.45 23.43 -2.31
CA HIS A 52 -11.81 23.91 -2.57
C HIS A 52 -12.74 22.76 -2.97
N ALA A 53 -14.05 22.97 -2.82
CA ALA A 53 -15.09 22.08 -3.35
C ALA A 53 -15.99 22.84 -4.34
N TYR A 54 -16.33 22.20 -5.45
CA TYR A 54 -17.09 22.80 -6.54
C TYR A 54 -18.38 22.04 -6.81
N GLU A 55 -19.52 22.72 -6.83
CA GLU A 55 -20.84 22.12 -7.06
C GLU A 55 -21.57 22.82 -8.21
N PHE A 56 -22.19 22.05 -9.11
CA PHE A 56 -23.16 22.61 -10.04
C PHE A 56 -24.56 22.55 -9.45
N VAL A 57 -25.21 23.71 -9.32
CA VAL A 57 -26.60 23.83 -8.85
C VAL A 57 -27.53 23.99 -10.04
N THR A 58 -28.40 23.00 -10.26
CA THR A 58 -29.41 23.05 -11.33
C THR A 58 -30.60 23.92 -10.92
N ASN A 59 -30.49 25.22 -11.19
CA ASN A 59 -31.54 26.19 -10.94
C ASN A 59 -31.44 27.36 -11.93
N LYS A 60 -32.50 27.60 -12.72
CA LYS A 60 -32.51 28.61 -13.78
C LYS A 60 -32.87 29.97 -13.23
N VAL A 61 -31.85 30.78 -12.94
CA VAL A 61 -31.99 32.11 -12.31
C VAL A 61 -31.04 33.11 -12.95
N SER A 62 -31.30 34.41 -12.72
CA SER A 62 -30.40 35.49 -13.11
C SER A 62 -29.06 35.40 -12.38
N TRP A 63 -28.03 36.11 -12.85
CA TRP A 63 -26.71 36.05 -12.24
C TRP A 63 -26.73 36.60 -10.80
N ASN A 64 -27.40 37.74 -10.52
CA ASN A 64 -27.48 38.26 -9.14
C ASN A 64 -28.24 37.32 -8.19
N THR A 65 -29.26 36.62 -8.71
CA THR A 65 -29.99 35.62 -7.92
C THR A 65 -29.11 34.38 -7.67
N ALA A 66 -28.36 33.93 -8.68
CA ALA A 66 -27.39 32.84 -8.54
C ALA A 66 -26.32 33.18 -7.50
N ARG A 67 -25.78 34.39 -7.54
CA ARG A 67 -24.82 34.92 -6.57
C ARG A 67 -25.36 34.91 -5.15
N THR A 68 -26.55 35.48 -4.95
CA THR A 68 -27.23 35.50 -3.64
C THR A 68 -27.45 34.08 -3.12
N ASN A 69 -27.92 33.18 -3.99
CA ASN A 69 -28.14 31.79 -3.64
C ASN A 69 -26.83 31.07 -3.31
N ALA A 70 -25.73 31.35 -4.03
CA ALA A 70 -24.42 30.77 -3.76
C ALA A 70 -23.89 31.20 -2.38
N LEU A 71 -23.97 32.50 -2.06
CA LEU A 71 -23.58 33.06 -0.76
C LEU A 71 -24.38 32.52 0.43
N ALA A 72 -25.62 32.09 0.20
CA ALA A 72 -26.45 31.46 1.23
C ALA A 72 -26.16 29.97 1.42
N ARG A 73 -25.34 29.34 0.57
CA ARG A 73 -25.01 27.92 0.68
C ARG A 73 -23.88 27.72 1.67
N VAL A 74 -23.99 26.62 2.41
CA VAL A 74 -22.95 26.10 3.28
C VAL A 74 -22.74 24.65 2.92
N ASN A 75 -21.49 24.26 2.70
CA ASN A 75 -21.11 22.88 2.47
C ASN A 75 -19.87 22.56 3.32
N PHE A 76 -19.91 21.44 4.05
CA PHE A 76 -18.82 21.05 4.98
C PHE A 76 -18.40 22.14 5.99
N GLY A 77 -19.30 23.05 6.35
CA GLY A 77 -19.00 24.17 7.27
C GLY A 77 -18.44 25.42 6.59
N GLU A 78 -18.12 25.34 5.30
CA GLU A 78 -17.60 26.44 4.50
C GLU A 78 -18.73 27.18 3.75
N GLY A 79 -18.65 28.51 3.72
CA GLY A 79 -19.58 29.36 2.96
C GLY A 79 -19.32 29.27 1.45
N GLY A 80 -20.40 29.28 0.66
CA GLY A 80 -20.34 29.21 -0.80
C GLY A 80 -20.22 30.59 -1.45
N TYR A 81 -19.73 30.61 -2.68
CA TYR A 81 -19.76 31.77 -3.60
C TYR A 81 -19.79 31.26 -5.05
N LEU A 82 -20.13 32.13 -6.02
CA LEU A 82 -20.02 31.73 -7.43
C LEU A 82 -18.55 31.48 -7.77
N ALA A 83 -18.27 30.34 -8.40
CA ALA A 83 -16.92 29.84 -8.57
C ALA A 83 -16.00 30.83 -9.30
N THR A 84 -14.77 30.95 -8.80
CA THR A 84 -13.67 31.67 -9.45
C THR A 84 -12.79 30.68 -10.20
N VAL A 85 -12.02 31.16 -11.18
CA VAL A 85 -11.10 30.33 -11.96
C VAL A 85 -9.76 31.03 -12.10
N THR A 86 -8.76 30.52 -11.41
CA THR A 86 -7.40 31.09 -11.35
C THR A 86 -6.36 30.22 -12.04
N SER A 87 -6.73 28.99 -12.43
CA SER A 87 -5.85 28.00 -13.06
C SER A 87 -6.55 27.14 -14.11
N ALA A 88 -5.76 26.48 -14.98
CA ALA A 88 -6.30 25.58 -16.00
C ALA A 88 -6.89 24.29 -15.37
N GLU A 89 -6.36 23.90 -14.23
CA GLU A 89 -6.80 22.75 -13.45
C GLU A 89 -8.20 22.98 -12.87
N GLU A 90 -8.44 24.14 -12.26
CA GLU A 90 -9.77 24.55 -11.78
C GLU A 90 -10.79 24.60 -12.91
N ASP A 91 -10.42 25.21 -14.04
CA ASP A 91 -11.29 25.28 -15.21
C ASP A 91 -11.70 23.89 -15.72
N GLY A 92 -10.77 22.93 -15.67
CA GLY A 92 -11.02 21.54 -15.99
C GLY A 92 -12.01 20.85 -15.03
N VAL A 93 -12.00 21.21 -13.74
CA VAL A 93 -12.97 20.72 -12.74
C VAL A 93 -14.36 21.25 -13.05
N LEU A 94 -14.50 22.55 -13.29
CA LEU A 94 -15.78 23.18 -13.62
C LEU A 94 -16.35 22.66 -14.93
N THR A 95 -15.51 22.51 -15.97
CA THR A 95 -15.91 21.93 -17.26
C THR A 95 -16.48 20.52 -17.09
N ARG A 96 -15.87 19.70 -16.22
CA ARG A 96 -16.35 18.35 -15.94
C ARG A 96 -17.71 18.35 -15.25
N LEU A 97 -17.96 19.27 -14.32
CA LEU A 97 -19.27 19.41 -13.67
C LEU A 97 -20.36 19.80 -14.67
N LEU A 98 -20.07 20.74 -15.59
CA LEU A 98 -20.99 21.12 -16.67
C LEU A 98 -21.30 19.94 -17.59
N LEU A 99 -20.28 19.18 -18.01
CA LEU A 99 -20.43 17.97 -18.81
C LEU A 99 -21.22 16.88 -18.07
N GLU A 100 -21.03 16.75 -16.77
CA GLU A 100 -21.77 15.80 -15.95
C GLU A 100 -23.26 16.12 -15.94
N LYS A 101 -23.62 17.40 -15.80
CA LYS A 101 -25.02 17.84 -15.79
C LYS A 101 -25.61 18.01 -17.19
N GLY A 102 -24.75 18.14 -18.21
CA GLY A 102 -25.18 18.48 -19.57
C GLY A 102 -25.86 19.85 -19.61
N ALA A 103 -25.28 20.83 -18.92
CA ALA A 103 -25.93 22.10 -18.61
C ALA A 103 -24.92 23.26 -18.52
N ASP A 104 -25.22 24.39 -19.17
CA ASP A 104 -24.46 25.66 -19.02
C ASP A 104 -24.68 26.26 -17.64
N GLY A 105 -23.73 27.05 -17.14
CA GLY A 105 -23.91 27.74 -15.88
C GLY A 105 -23.09 29.00 -15.66
N TRP A 106 -23.57 29.81 -14.71
CA TRP A 106 -22.89 31.02 -14.24
C TRP A 106 -21.58 30.73 -13.48
N LEU A 107 -20.62 31.63 -13.65
CA LEU A 107 -19.39 31.78 -12.84
C LEU A 107 -19.41 33.14 -12.11
N GLY A 108 -18.46 33.36 -11.20
CA GLY A 108 -18.42 34.59 -10.38
C GLY A 108 -17.88 35.85 -11.07
N GLY A 109 -17.58 35.81 -12.37
CA GLY A 109 -16.99 36.92 -13.10
C GLY A 109 -18.02 37.95 -13.56
N SER A 110 -17.69 39.24 -13.42
CA SER A 110 -18.51 40.35 -13.93
C SER A 110 -17.66 41.59 -14.23
N ASP A 111 -18.08 42.40 -15.19
CA ASP A 111 -17.55 43.75 -15.47
C ASP A 111 -18.60 44.86 -15.32
N GLN A 112 -19.74 44.58 -14.68
CA GLN A 112 -20.86 45.51 -14.47
C GLN A 112 -20.43 46.89 -13.92
N GLU A 113 -19.39 46.93 -13.08
CA GLU A 113 -18.89 48.18 -12.49
C GLU A 113 -18.21 49.09 -13.54
N SER A 114 -17.54 48.50 -14.52
CA SER A 114 -16.75 49.19 -15.52
C SER A 114 -16.55 48.26 -16.72
N GLU A 115 -17.22 48.60 -17.81
CA GLU A 115 -17.14 47.90 -19.09
C GLU A 115 -15.72 47.49 -19.49
N GLY A 116 -15.54 46.20 -19.82
CA GLY A 116 -14.24 45.65 -20.21
C GLY A 116 -13.26 45.47 -19.04
N ALA A 117 -13.70 45.64 -17.79
CA ALA A 117 -12.92 45.41 -16.58
C ALA A 117 -13.46 44.25 -15.74
N TRP A 118 -13.35 43.04 -16.28
CA TRP A 118 -13.82 41.81 -15.66
C TRP A 118 -13.08 41.47 -14.36
N LYS A 119 -13.85 41.27 -13.28
CA LYS A 119 -13.35 40.89 -11.95
C LYS A 119 -14.20 39.78 -11.33
N TRP A 120 -13.65 39.10 -10.33
CA TRP A 120 -14.43 38.18 -9.49
C TRP A 120 -15.26 38.95 -8.47
N ALA A 121 -16.54 38.59 -8.36
CA ALA A 121 -17.49 39.30 -7.51
C ALA A 121 -17.40 38.96 -6.02
N ASP A 122 -17.02 37.72 -5.70
CA ASP A 122 -16.97 37.13 -4.36
C ASP A 122 -15.78 36.19 -4.20
N GLY A 123 -15.69 35.52 -3.04
CA GLY A 123 -14.65 34.55 -2.72
C GLY A 123 -13.31 35.20 -2.34
N PRO A 124 -12.27 34.38 -2.11
CA PRO A 124 -10.91 34.85 -1.82
C PRO A 124 -10.34 35.75 -2.92
N ASP A 125 -10.75 35.55 -4.17
CA ASP A 125 -10.27 36.30 -5.33
C ASP A 125 -11.10 37.58 -5.63
N ARG A 126 -12.01 37.96 -4.74
CA ARG A 126 -12.89 39.11 -4.94
C ARG A 126 -12.11 40.37 -5.36
N ASN A 127 -12.63 41.07 -6.36
CA ASN A 127 -12.06 42.27 -6.98
C ASN A 127 -10.73 42.07 -7.71
N THR A 128 -10.19 40.85 -7.77
CA THR A 128 -9.05 40.58 -8.65
C THR A 128 -9.53 40.57 -10.10
N ARG A 129 -8.69 41.10 -10.99
CA ARG A 129 -9.02 41.27 -12.40
C ARG A 129 -8.68 40.00 -13.16
N LEU A 130 -9.61 39.53 -13.99
CA LEU A 130 -9.41 38.33 -14.83
C LEU A 130 -9.19 38.69 -16.31
N TRP A 131 -9.80 39.76 -16.81
CA TRP A 131 -9.68 40.21 -18.21
C TRP A 131 -9.74 41.75 -18.34
N THR A 132 -9.05 42.27 -19.34
CA THR A 132 -9.07 43.70 -19.72
C THR A 132 -9.38 43.86 -21.21
N GLY A 133 -10.44 44.61 -21.53
CA GLY A 133 -10.87 44.91 -22.90
C GLY A 133 -12.00 44.00 -23.39
N THR A 134 -12.32 44.12 -24.68
CA THR A 134 -13.35 43.33 -25.38
C THR A 134 -12.73 42.03 -25.92
N SER A 135 -13.25 41.50 -27.03
CA SER A 135 -12.80 40.28 -27.69
C SER A 135 -11.36 40.32 -28.22
N THR A 136 -10.73 41.49 -28.25
CA THR A 136 -9.30 41.68 -28.53
C THR A 136 -8.49 42.02 -27.28
N GLY A 137 -9.07 41.82 -26.10
CA GLY A 137 -8.48 42.11 -24.80
C GLY A 137 -7.38 41.14 -24.39
N SER A 138 -6.98 41.22 -23.13
CA SER A 138 -5.94 40.37 -22.55
C SER A 138 -6.26 39.90 -21.14
N ALA A 139 -5.76 38.70 -20.83
CA ALA A 139 -5.80 38.13 -19.49
C ALA A 139 -4.98 39.00 -18.52
N SER A 140 -5.48 39.15 -17.29
CA SER A 140 -4.81 39.98 -16.27
C SER A 140 -3.92 39.19 -15.30
N GLY A 141 -3.78 37.87 -15.51
CA GLY A 141 -2.96 36.96 -14.69
C GLY A 141 -2.34 35.81 -15.49
N SER A 142 -1.80 34.81 -14.80
CA SER A 142 -1.12 33.65 -15.42
C SER A 142 -2.06 32.69 -16.15
N TYR A 143 -3.33 32.63 -15.74
CA TYR A 143 -4.36 31.88 -16.42
C TYR A 143 -4.98 32.71 -17.54
N THR A 144 -5.11 32.13 -18.73
CA THR A 144 -5.76 32.77 -19.88
C THR A 144 -7.20 32.28 -19.99
N PRO A 145 -8.21 33.12 -19.71
CA PRO A 145 -9.62 32.79 -19.88
C PRO A 145 -9.95 32.26 -21.29
N PRO A 146 -10.66 31.11 -21.40
CA PRO A 146 -11.03 30.51 -22.67
C PRO A 146 -12.31 31.15 -23.23
N TRP A 147 -12.30 32.45 -23.46
CA TRP A 147 -13.42 33.14 -24.11
C TRP A 147 -13.75 32.51 -25.46
N ALA A 148 -15.05 32.41 -25.77
CA ALA A 148 -15.48 31.98 -27.09
C ALA A 148 -15.00 32.98 -28.15
N LEU A 149 -14.93 32.52 -29.40
CA LEU A 149 -14.43 33.36 -30.49
C LEU A 149 -15.29 34.62 -30.63
N GLY A 150 -14.67 35.78 -30.42
CA GLY A 150 -15.35 37.06 -30.50
C GLY A 150 -15.88 37.58 -29.16
N GLU A 151 -15.61 36.91 -28.04
CA GLU A 151 -16.02 37.31 -26.68
C GLU A 151 -14.82 37.79 -25.82
N PRO A 152 -15.04 38.61 -24.77
CA PRO A 152 -16.30 39.25 -24.41
C PRO A 152 -16.63 40.43 -25.34
N ASN A 153 -17.90 40.62 -25.70
CA ASN A 153 -18.30 41.62 -26.69
C ASN A 153 -19.34 42.65 -26.20
N ASN A 154 -19.89 42.44 -25.00
CA ASN A 154 -20.89 43.26 -24.35
C ASN A 154 -22.18 43.51 -25.18
N PHE A 155 -22.63 42.50 -25.93
CA PHE A 155 -23.78 42.63 -26.82
C PHE A 155 -25.11 42.61 -26.05
N ASN A 156 -25.69 43.80 -25.83
CA ASN A 156 -26.86 44.04 -24.97
C ASN A 156 -26.54 44.11 -23.47
N ASN A 157 -25.42 44.76 -23.11
CA ASN A 157 -25.06 45.01 -21.71
C ASN A 157 -24.84 43.67 -20.96
N GLU A 158 -23.94 42.88 -21.53
CA GLU A 158 -23.59 41.53 -21.09
C GLU A 158 -22.51 41.60 -20.04
N ASP A 159 -22.92 41.79 -18.78
CA ASP A 159 -21.97 42.08 -17.71
C ASP A 159 -21.54 40.83 -16.91
N TYR A 160 -21.98 39.62 -17.30
CA TYR A 160 -21.92 38.43 -16.43
C TYR A 160 -21.38 37.17 -17.11
N LEU A 161 -20.45 36.49 -16.43
CA LEU A 161 -19.70 35.37 -16.97
C LEU A 161 -20.47 34.04 -16.93
N MET A 162 -20.66 33.42 -18.08
CA MET A 162 -21.21 32.08 -18.26
C MET A 162 -20.18 31.12 -18.89
N LYS A 163 -20.24 29.83 -18.53
CA LYS A 163 -19.41 28.77 -19.12
C LYS A 163 -20.28 27.71 -19.81
N TYR A 164 -19.88 27.32 -21.03
CA TYR A 164 -20.65 26.41 -21.89
C TYR A 164 -20.40 24.91 -21.62
N TYR A 165 -21.43 24.07 -21.71
CA TYR A 165 -21.31 22.60 -21.67
C TYR A 165 -21.26 21.92 -23.05
N SER A 166 -21.68 22.61 -24.12
CA SER A 166 -21.87 22.01 -25.46
C SER A 166 -21.21 22.86 -26.56
N SER A 167 -20.73 22.19 -27.61
CA SER A 167 -20.07 22.82 -28.76
C SER A 167 -21.03 23.55 -29.73
N THR A 168 -22.31 23.50 -29.41
CA THR A 168 -23.37 24.24 -30.08
C THR A 168 -23.82 25.29 -29.11
N ALA A 169 -23.43 26.54 -29.33
CA ALA A 169 -24.03 27.63 -28.60
C ALA A 169 -25.53 27.54 -28.83
N SER A 170 -26.28 27.31 -27.77
CA SER A 170 -27.74 27.43 -27.80
C SER A 170 -28.17 28.85 -28.19
N ARG A 171 -27.21 29.80 -28.27
CA ARG A 171 -27.37 31.22 -28.60
C ARG A 171 -26.24 31.81 -29.47
N GLY A 172 -25.90 31.18 -30.60
CA GLY A 172 -25.41 31.94 -31.77
C GLY A 172 -23.91 32.23 -31.95
N GLY A 173 -23.00 31.37 -31.46
CA GLY A 173 -21.57 31.45 -31.77
C GLY A 173 -20.89 30.07 -31.84
N SER A 174 -19.72 29.98 -32.49
CA SER A 174 -18.89 28.78 -32.48
C SER A 174 -18.17 28.65 -31.14
N ALA A 175 -18.87 28.15 -30.12
CA ALA A 175 -18.30 27.91 -28.80
C ALA A 175 -17.84 26.45 -28.67
N GLY A 176 -16.64 26.22 -28.13
CA GLY A 176 -16.20 24.91 -27.67
C GLY A 176 -16.76 24.60 -26.28
N VAL A 177 -16.82 23.31 -25.93
CA VAL A 177 -17.12 22.88 -24.56
C VAL A 177 -16.12 23.53 -23.61
N GLY A 178 -16.60 24.16 -22.54
CA GLY A 178 -15.76 24.85 -21.56
C GLY A 178 -15.43 26.30 -21.93
N ASN A 179 -15.80 26.81 -23.10
CA ASN A 179 -15.57 28.22 -23.40
C ASN A 179 -16.44 29.14 -22.55
N TRP A 180 -15.93 30.34 -22.34
CA TRP A 180 -16.57 31.42 -21.58
C TRP A 180 -17.31 32.38 -22.52
N ASN A 181 -18.38 32.97 -22.02
CA ASN A 181 -19.08 34.06 -22.70
C ASN A 181 -19.69 35.01 -21.67
N ASP A 182 -19.83 36.26 -22.03
CA ASP A 182 -20.59 37.27 -21.33
C ASP A 182 -22.08 37.18 -21.69
N PHE A 183 -22.95 37.44 -20.72
CA PHE A 183 -24.41 37.45 -20.91
C PHE A 183 -25.05 38.55 -20.07
N PRO A 184 -26.25 39.03 -20.44
CA PRO A 184 -26.95 40.07 -19.70
C PRO A 184 -27.64 39.46 -18.47
N GLU A 185 -27.98 40.28 -17.48
CA GLU A 185 -28.68 39.84 -16.24
C GLU A 185 -29.99 39.09 -16.54
N SER A 186 -30.63 39.36 -17.67
CA SER A 186 -31.88 38.70 -18.09
C SER A 186 -31.70 37.24 -18.53
N ALA A 187 -30.47 36.77 -18.72
CA ALA A 187 -30.20 35.38 -19.06
C ALA A 187 -30.47 34.45 -17.87
N THR A 188 -30.91 33.23 -18.20
CA THR A 188 -31.19 32.17 -17.21
C THR A 188 -30.63 30.84 -17.72
N PRO A 189 -29.33 30.59 -17.57
CA PRO A 189 -28.73 29.31 -17.92
C PRO A 189 -29.31 28.18 -17.08
N ASN A 190 -28.89 26.95 -17.37
CA ASN A 190 -29.43 25.77 -16.73
C ASN A 190 -29.08 25.67 -15.23
N GLY A 191 -28.07 26.42 -14.77
CA GLY A 191 -27.65 26.46 -13.39
C GLY A 191 -26.50 27.43 -13.14
N TYR A 192 -25.77 27.19 -12.07
CA TYR A 192 -24.58 27.96 -11.70
C TYR A 192 -23.59 27.10 -10.91
N LEU A 193 -22.31 27.46 -10.98
CA LEU A 193 -21.23 26.78 -10.29
C LEU A 193 -20.93 27.50 -8.97
N VAL A 194 -20.94 26.74 -7.89
CA VAL A 194 -20.66 27.22 -6.54
C VAL A 194 -19.33 26.63 -6.09
N GLU A 195 -18.50 27.46 -5.50
CA GLU A 195 -17.24 27.08 -4.87
C GLU A 195 -17.34 27.27 -3.35
N TYR A 196 -16.70 26.37 -2.61
CA TYR A 196 -16.61 26.36 -1.15
C TYR A 196 -15.13 26.22 -0.75
N GLY A 197 -14.69 26.89 0.32
CA GLY A 197 -13.32 26.75 0.85
C GLY A 197 -12.55 28.07 1.01
N ALA A 198 -13.18 29.14 1.51
CA ALA A 198 -12.52 30.44 1.67
C ALA A 198 -11.61 30.54 2.91
N SER A 199 -11.69 29.59 3.86
CA SER A 199 -10.86 29.61 5.06
C SER A 199 -9.53 28.88 4.81
N ALA A 200 -8.42 29.62 4.78
CA ALA A 200 -7.07 29.06 4.75
C ALA A 200 -6.70 28.29 6.05
N THR A 201 -7.68 28.02 6.93
CA THR A 201 -7.47 27.63 8.32
C THR A 201 -7.94 26.22 8.67
N ASP A 202 -8.82 25.61 7.90
CA ASP A 202 -9.27 24.24 8.18
C ASP A 202 -8.67 23.25 7.17
N GLY A 203 -7.85 22.32 7.66
CA GLY A 203 -7.18 21.27 6.89
C GLY A 203 -8.13 20.20 6.31
N VAL A 204 -9.27 20.62 5.76
CA VAL A 204 -10.25 19.76 5.11
C VAL A 204 -9.83 19.58 3.65
N ASP A 205 -9.34 18.39 3.32
CA ASP A 205 -8.99 18.04 1.95
C ASP A 205 -10.25 17.54 1.21
N PHE A 206 -10.80 18.37 0.31
CA PHE A 206 -12.05 18.08 -0.40
C PHE A 206 -11.89 17.06 -1.53
N ALA A 207 -10.66 16.77 -1.94
CA ALA A 207 -10.39 15.73 -2.91
C ALA A 207 -9.01 15.09 -2.71
N ALA A 208 -8.98 13.78 -2.84
CA ALA A 208 -7.74 13.05 -3.06
C ALA A 208 -7.65 12.67 -4.54
N ALA A 209 -6.47 12.83 -5.12
CA ALA A 209 -6.17 12.34 -6.46
C ALA A 209 -5.12 11.23 -6.38
N ARG A 210 -5.31 10.18 -7.17
CA ARG A 210 -4.30 9.16 -7.39
C ARG A 210 -4.04 9.02 -8.87
N THR A 211 -2.78 9.14 -9.24
CA THR A 211 -2.33 8.85 -10.59
C THR A 211 -2.17 7.34 -10.77
N ILE A 212 -2.84 6.80 -11.77
CA ILE A 212 -2.66 5.44 -12.24
C ILE A 212 -1.97 5.49 -13.60
N ASN A 213 -0.79 4.89 -13.65
CA ASN A 213 -0.12 4.63 -14.92
C ASN A 213 -0.73 3.37 -15.52
N VAL A 214 -1.55 3.53 -16.56
CA VAL A 214 -2.02 2.39 -17.36
C VAL A 214 -0.88 2.01 -18.29
N SER A 215 -0.01 1.09 -17.85
CA SER A 215 1.02 0.50 -18.69
C SER A 215 0.44 -0.71 -19.42
N THR A 216 0.70 -0.79 -20.73
CA THR A 216 0.66 -2.06 -21.43
C THR A 216 1.96 -2.80 -21.08
N ASN A 217 1.98 -4.14 -21.01
CA ASN A 217 3.22 -4.93 -20.91
C ASN A 217 4.12 -4.80 -22.17
N ARG A 218 3.89 -3.76 -22.99
CA ARG A 218 4.44 -3.50 -24.32
C ARG A 218 5.14 -2.14 -24.27
N LEU A 219 6.47 -2.16 -24.24
CA LEU A 219 7.29 -0.96 -24.01
C LEU A 219 7.54 -0.15 -25.31
N ALA A 220 7.53 -0.78 -26.48
CA ALA A 220 7.71 -0.11 -27.78
C ALA A 220 7.19 -0.95 -28.97
N ASP A 221 6.91 -0.27 -30.09
CA ASP A 221 6.67 -0.85 -31.41
C ASP A 221 7.75 -0.35 -32.38
N PHE A 222 8.40 -1.26 -33.11
CA PHE A 222 9.39 -0.91 -34.12
C PHE A 222 8.94 -1.39 -35.50
N THR A 223 8.74 -0.47 -36.43
CA THR A 223 8.57 -0.81 -37.85
C THR A 223 9.93 -1.08 -38.48
N THR A 224 10.01 -2.12 -39.32
CA THR A 224 11.24 -2.66 -39.90
C THR A 224 12.22 -1.61 -40.46
N SER A 225 13.49 -1.78 -40.08
CA SER A 225 14.71 -1.15 -40.60
C SER A 225 14.88 0.37 -40.39
N SER A 226 15.62 0.75 -39.36
CA SER A 226 16.56 1.89 -39.48
C SER A 226 17.63 1.88 -38.39
N THR A 227 18.85 2.21 -38.79
CA THR A 227 20.08 2.38 -37.99
C THR A 227 20.13 3.74 -37.26
N ILE A 228 18.97 4.33 -36.93
CA ILE A 228 18.88 5.66 -36.31
C ILE A 228 18.45 5.50 -34.84
N PRO A 229 19.07 6.20 -33.87
CA PRO A 229 18.55 6.24 -32.51
C PRO A 229 17.16 6.89 -32.50
N TYR A 230 16.14 6.10 -32.14
CA TYR A 230 14.79 6.62 -31.88
C TYR A 230 14.59 6.80 -30.39
N THR A 231 14.06 7.96 -30.03
CA THR A 231 13.53 8.24 -28.69
C THR A 231 12.02 8.11 -28.74
N VAL A 232 11.47 7.06 -28.13
CA VAL A 232 10.02 6.93 -27.90
C VAL A 232 9.84 6.58 -26.42
N ASN A 233 8.99 7.35 -25.72
CA ASN A 233 8.61 7.12 -24.32
C ASN A 233 9.79 6.97 -23.33
N GLY A 234 10.88 7.74 -23.50
CA GLY A 234 12.01 7.74 -22.57
C GLY A 234 13.02 6.60 -22.76
N LEU A 235 12.91 5.81 -23.84
CA LEU A 235 13.89 4.80 -24.21
C LEU A 235 14.88 5.37 -25.23
N THR A 236 16.18 5.28 -24.95
CA THR A 236 17.25 5.65 -25.90
C THR A 236 18.09 4.41 -26.18
N ALA A 237 18.03 3.90 -27.42
CA ALA A 237 18.97 2.87 -27.88
C ALA A 237 20.06 3.54 -28.74
N SER A 238 21.27 3.64 -28.20
CA SER A 238 22.49 3.90 -28.99
C SER A 238 23.48 2.77 -28.79
N GLY A 239 24.37 2.58 -29.76
CA GLY A 239 25.35 1.50 -29.79
C GLY A 239 26.08 1.22 -28.46
N ALA A 240 26.44 -0.06 -28.31
CA ALA A 240 27.01 -0.78 -27.18
C ALA A 240 26.05 -1.22 -26.06
N PHE A 241 25.15 -0.41 -25.50
CA PHE A 241 24.16 -0.88 -24.50
C PHE A 241 22.95 0.06 -24.41
N PRO A 242 21.70 -0.40 -24.57
CA PRO A 242 20.54 0.44 -24.27
C PRO A 242 20.31 0.46 -22.76
N THR A 243 20.32 1.67 -22.18
CA THR A 243 19.75 1.87 -20.85
C THR A 243 18.24 1.93 -21.02
N VAL A 244 17.52 0.95 -20.46
CA VAL A 244 16.06 0.94 -20.40
C VAL A 244 15.65 1.73 -19.16
N THR A 245 14.84 2.78 -19.33
CA THR A 245 14.22 3.51 -18.21
C THR A 245 12.76 3.11 -18.12
N LEU A 246 12.32 2.69 -16.94
CA LEU A 246 10.95 2.25 -16.72
C LEU A 246 10.12 3.37 -16.08
N GLY A 247 8.82 3.39 -16.37
CA GLY A 247 7.84 4.23 -15.65
C GLY A 247 7.22 3.55 -14.42
N PHE A 248 7.66 2.33 -14.10
CA PHE A 248 7.15 1.53 -12.99
C PHE A 248 8.22 0.55 -12.47
N ALA A 249 8.13 0.16 -11.19
CA ALA A 249 8.94 -0.94 -10.65
C ALA A 249 8.40 -2.28 -11.17
N PRO A 250 9.19 -3.06 -11.94
CA PRO A 250 8.72 -4.34 -12.45
C PRO A 250 8.54 -5.34 -11.31
N THR A 251 7.65 -6.34 -11.45
CA THR A 251 7.51 -7.45 -10.49
C THR A 251 8.34 -8.66 -10.92
N PRO A 252 8.84 -9.53 -10.01
CA PRO A 252 9.66 -10.67 -10.43
C PRO A 252 8.85 -11.61 -11.32
N ASN A 253 9.49 -12.16 -12.35
CA ASN A 253 8.90 -12.90 -13.47
C ASN A 253 7.98 -12.09 -14.39
N GLN A 254 7.89 -10.77 -14.24
CA GLN A 254 7.17 -9.95 -15.20
C GLN A 254 7.88 -9.99 -16.55
N THR A 255 7.12 -10.34 -17.60
CA THR A 255 7.59 -10.27 -18.98
C THR A 255 7.25 -8.90 -19.56
N LEU A 256 8.27 -8.23 -20.09
CA LEU A 256 8.17 -6.96 -20.81
C LEU A 256 8.52 -7.21 -22.27
N THR A 257 7.63 -6.85 -23.19
CA THR A 257 7.94 -6.93 -24.63
C THR A 257 8.63 -5.64 -25.05
N VAL A 258 9.89 -5.75 -25.49
CA VAL A 258 10.72 -4.62 -25.96
C VAL A 258 10.57 -4.41 -27.46
N ILE A 259 10.38 -5.50 -28.23
CA ILE A 259 10.20 -5.45 -29.69
C ILE A 259 9.03 -6.36 -30.05
N ASN A 260 8.11 -5.86 -30.89
CA ASN A 260 7.07 -6.64 -31.57
C ASN A 260 7.20 -6.40 -33.09
N ASN A 261 7.89 -7.30 -33.79
CA ASN A 261 8.16 -7.23 -35.21
C ASN A 261 7.09 -8.01 -36.00
N THR A 262 6.15 -7.31 -36.61
CA THR A 262 5.06 -7.92 -37.41
C THR A 262 5.46 -8.25 -38.86
N GLY A 263 6.74 -8.18 -39.23
CA GLY A 263 7.24 -8.44 -40.59
C GLY A 263 7.44 -9.93 -40.90
N SER A 264 7.19 -10.34 -42.16
CA SER A 264 7.25 -11.74 -42.63
C SER A 264 8.64 -12.21 -43.09
N GLY A 265 9.71 -11.48 -42.77
CA GLY A 265 11.07 -11.76 -43.22
C GLY A 265 12.05 -11.80 -42.06
N ALA A 266 12.99 -12.76 -42.10
CA ALA A 266 14.08 -12.84 -41.13
C ALA A 266 14.91 -11.55 -41.18
N VAL A 267 14.76 -10.68 -40.18
CA VAL A 267 15.72 -9.61 -39.96
C VAL A 267 16.88 -10.24 -39.21
N SER A 268 18.02 -10.44 -39.87
CA SER A 268 19.25 -10.82 -39.17
C SER A 268 19.68 -9.64 -38.30
N GLY A 269 19.26 -9.65 -37.04
CA GLY A 269 19.56 -8.61 -36.08
C GLY A 269 19.37 -9.16 -34.68
N THR A 270 20.42 -9.74 -34.12
CA THR A 270 20.58 -9.77 -32.67
C THR A 270 20.39 -8.34 -32.17
N PHE A 271 19.64 -8.17 -31.09
CA PHE A 271 19.75 -6.95 -30.28
C PHE A 271 21.25 -6.76 -30.03
N SER A 272 21.87 -5.76 -30.65
CA SER A 272 23.30 -5.78 -30.98
C SER A 272 24.17 -6.20 -29.79
N GLY A 273 24.59 -7.48 -29.76
CA GLY A 273 25.46 -8.05 -28.74
C GLY A 273 24.85 -8.84 -27.56
N GLN A 274 23.52 -9.03 -27.46
CA GLN A 274 22.92 -9.81 -26.34
C GLN A 274 22.36 -11.17 -26.79
N PRO A 275 22.99 -12.30 -26.39
CA PRO A 275 22.53 -13.66 -26.71
C PRO A 275 21.16 -14.01 -26.11
N GLU A 276 20.43 -14.94 -26.73
CA GLU A 276 19.27 -15.60 -26.10
C GLU A 276 19.66 -16.12 -24.71
N GLY A 277 18.82 -15.86 -23.70
CA GLY A 277 19.06 -16.27 -22.32
C GLY A 277 20.06 -15.40 -21.55
N SER A 278 20.69 -14.39 -22.17
CA SER A 278 21.53 -13.42 -21.47
C SER A 278 20.72 -12.55 -20.50
N THR A 279 21.42 -11.90 -19.56
CA THR A 279 20.79 -11.02 -18.58
C THR A 279 21.12 -9.55 -18.85
N ILE A 280 20.13 -8.67 -18.72
CA ILE A 280 20.33 -7.23 -18.74
C ILE A 280 19.88 -6.60 -17.42
N THR A 281 20.51 -5.49 -17.03
CA THR A 281 20.10 -4.69 -15.87
C THR A 281 19.32 -3.47 -16.32
N VAL A 282 18.27 -3.16 -15.56
CA VAL A 282 17.36 -2.04 -15.82
C VAL A 282 17.20 -1.26 -14.52
N ASN A 283 17.29 0.07 -14.59
CA ASN A 283 17.20 0.92 -13.40
C ASN A 283 15.85 1.61 -13.33
N TYR A 284 15.26 1.65 -12.13
CA TYR A 284 14.06 2.43 -11.83
C TYR A 284 14.18 3.05 -10.45
N ASN A 285 14.09 4.38 -10.35
CA ASN A 285 14.19 5.14 -9.10
C ASN A 285 15.43 4.80 -8.22
N GLY A 286 16.56 4.45 -8.85
CA GLY A 286 17.78 4.05 -8.15
C GLY A 286 17.87 2.56 -7.80
N ASP A 287 16.81 1.78 -8.02
CA ASP A 287 16.82 0.32 -7.89
C ASP A 287 17.25 -0.35 -9.20
N THR A 288 18.08 -1.39 -9.09
CA THR A 288 18.54 -2.20 -10.22
C THR A 288 17.77 -3.52 -10.30
N PHE A 289 17.19 -3.79 -11.46
CA PHE A 289 16.44 -5.01 -11.76
C PHE A 289 17.16 -5.82 -12.83
N THR A 290 17.18 -7.16 -12.69
CA THR A 290 17.77 -8.06 -13.69
C THR A 290 16.69 -8.72 -14.51
N PHE A 291 16.89 -8.81 -15.83
CA PHE A 291 15.97 -9.45 -16.76
C PHE A 291 16.69 -10.48 -17.62
N GLN A 292 16.03 -11.59 -17.92
CA GLN A 292 16.45 -12.55 -18.94
C GLN A 292 15.90 -12.13 -20.30
N VAL A 293 16.75 -12.17 -21.31
CA VAL A 293 16.37 -11.94 -22.71
C VAL A 293 15.83 -13.23 -23.32
N SER A 294 14.64 -13.19 -23.92
CA SER A 294 14.06 -14.27 -24.71
C SER A 294 13.46 -13.80 -26.03
N TYR A 295 13.80 -14.48 -27.12
CA TYR A 295 13.22 -14.27 -28.45
C TYR A 295 11.97 -15.16 -28.62
N THR A 296 10.82 -14.57 -28.96
CA THR A 296 9.55 -15.29 -29.16
C THR A 296 8.95 -15.04 -30.56
N GLY A 297 8.27 -16.04 -31.13
CA GLY A 297 7.63 -15.93 -32.45
C GLY A 297 8.48 -16.52 -33.59
N GLY A 298 7.94 -17.51 -34.31
CA GLY A 298 8.66 -18.18 -35.40
C GLY A 298 9.20 -17.18 -36.43
N THR A 299 10.50 -17.30 -36.75
CA THR A 299 11.27 -16.38 -37.64
C THR A 299 11.24 -14.88 -37.28
N GLY A 300 10.58 -14.46 -36.19
CA GLY A 300 10.35 -13.07 -35.79
C GLY A 300 11.11 -12.69 -34.51
N ASN A 301 11.80 -11.56 -34.55
CA ASN A 301 12.73 -11.10 -33.50
C ASN A 301 12.04 -10.38 -32.34
N ASP A 302 10.94 -10.92 -31.79
CA ASP A 302 10.33 -10.28 -30.62
C ASP A 302 11.21 -10.52 -29.42
N VAL A 303 11.79 -9.45 -28.88
CA VAL A 303 12.57 -9.49 -27.65
C VAL A 303 11.62 -9.31 -26.48
N THR A 304 11.49 -10.36 -25.69
CA THR A 304 10.85 -10.33 -24.39
C THR A 304 11.92 -10.31 -23.29
N LEU A 305 11.67 -9.51 -22.25
CA LEU A 305 12.50 -9.43 -21.07
C LEU A 305 11.71 -9.98 -19.90
N THR A 306 12.13 -11.10 -19.33
CA THR A 306 11.49 -11.64 -18.13
C THR A 306 12.30 -11.25 -16.91
N ARG A 307 11.72 -10.49 -15.96
CA ARG A 307 12.44 -10.10 -14.75
C ARG A 307 12.86 -11.35 -13.99
N ILE A 308 14.15 -11.55 -13.80
CA ILE A 308 14.67 -12.60 -12.93
C ILE A 308 14.66 -12.04 -11.50
N PRO A 309 14.11 -12.76 -10.51
CA PRO A 309 14.28 -12.37 -9.12
C PRO A 309 15.78 -12.32 -8.77
N GLY A 310 16.25 -11.18 -8.25
CA GLY A 310 17.61 -11.09 -7.68
C GLY A 310 17.78 -11.95 -6.43
N PRO A 311 19.00 -12.06 -5.86
CA PRO A 311 19.22 -12.76 -4.61
C PRO A 311 18.25 -12.29 -3.52
N GLY A 312 17.46 -13.21 -2.97
CA GLY A 312 16.45 -12.90 -1.96
C GLY A 312 15.11 -12.39 -2.51
N GLN A 313 14.91 -12.24 -3.82
CA GLN A 313 13.60 -11.84 -4.37
C GLN A 313 12.77 -13.07 -4.76
N ILE A 314 11.46 -12.98 -4.61
CA ILE A 314 10.48 -14.02 -4.96
C ILE A 314 9.33 -13.38 -5.72
N ALA A 315 8.77 -14.07 -6.72
CA ALA A 315 7.61 -13.55 -7.45
C ALA A 315 6.40 -13.38 -6.53
N SER A 316 5.63 -12.32 -6.77
CA SER A 316 4.38 -12.06 -6.06
C SER A 316 3.43 -13.26 -6.15
N GLY A 317 2.80 -13.61 -5.04
CA GLY A 317 1.86 -14.72 -4.96
C GLY A 317 2.52 -16.10 -4.99
N GLN A 318 3.83 -16.19 -4.77
CA GLN A 318 4.56 -17.46 -4.67
C GLN A 318 5.10 -17.69 -3.26
N VAL A 319 5.26 -18.96 -2.90
CA VAL A 319 5.99 -19.44 -1.73
C VAL A 319 7.16 -20.28 -2.20
N THR A 320 8.35 -20.03 -1.66
CA THR A 320 9.53 -20.88 -1.87
C THR A 320 10.21 -21.25 -0.55
N THR A 321 10.97 -22.33 -0.57
CA THR A 321 11.94 -22.65 0.47
C THR A 321 13.13 -21.71 0.32
N PHE A 322 13.32 -20.81 1.28
CA PHE A 322 14.46 -19.88 1.27
C PHE A 322 15.73 -20.54 1.80
N ALA A 323 15.61 -21.32 2.87
CA ALA A 323 16.70 -22.11 3.43
C ALA A 323 16.18 -23.34 4.17
N GLY A 324 17.04 -24.36 4.30
CA GLY A 324 16.71 -25.61 4.98
C GLY A 324 16.14 -26.67 4.04
N SER A 325 16.16 -27.93 4.48
CA SER A 325 15.70 -29.06 3.68
C SER A 325 15.04 -30.14 4.55
N THR A 326 15.86 -31.04 5.10
CA THR A 326 15.49 -32.07 6.08
C THR A 326 16.14 -31.76 7.43
N SER A 327 15.69 -32.47 8.46
CA SER A 327 16.23 -32.26 9.81
C SER A 327 17.75 -32.51 9.87
N GLY A 328 18.48 -31.61 10.53
CA GLY A 328 19.93 -31.66 10.72
C GLY A 328 20.51 -30.33 11.18
N ASN A 329 21.83 -30.16 11.13
CA ASN A 329 22.53 -28.96 11.63
C ASN A 329 23.57 -28.38 10.65
N ALA A 330 23.56 -28.81 9.39
CA ALA A 330 24.54 -28.39 8.39
C ALA A 330 24.35 -26.91 8.02
N ASN A 331 25.46 -26.16 7.99
CA ASN A 331 25.55 -24.87 7.30
C ASN A 331 25.58 -25.08 5.78
N GLY A 332 25.24 -24.04 5.03
CA GLY A 332 25.18 -24.10 3.58
C GLY A 332 24.30 -22.99 3.01
N THR A 333 24.16 -22.96 1.68
CA THR A 333 23.31 -21.98 1.00
C THR A 333 21.96 -22.59 0.63
N GLY A 334 20.87 -21.90 0.96
CA GLY A 334 19.52 -22.31 0.61
C GLY A 334 19.17 -23.71 1.14
N THR A 335 18.75 -24.60 0.25
CA THR A 335 18.34 -25.97 0.59
C THR A 335 19.50 -26.90 0.96
N ALA A 336 20.76 -26.47 0.74
CA ALA A 336 21.92 -27.23 1.22
C ALA A 336 22.08 -27.14 2.75
N ALA A 337 21.54 -26.09 3.39
CA ALA A 337 21.50 -25.99 4.84
C ALA A 337 20.49 -26.97 5.45
N ARG A 338 20.69 -27.35 6.71
CA ARG A 338 19.79 -28.22 7.50
C ARG A 338 19.53 -27.61 8.87
N PHE A 339 18.28 -27.70 9.33
CA PHE A 339 17.79 -27.22 10.62
C PHE A 339 17.16 -28.37 11.42
N SER A 340 17.03 -28.28 12.74
CA SER A 340 16.61 -29.40 13.60
C SER A 340 15.18 -29.92 13.39
N GLY A 341 14.32 -29.20 12.67
CA GLY A 341 12.87 -29.45 12.66
C GLY A 341 12.12 -28.86 13.86
N TYR A 342 12.83 -28.08 14.69
CA TYR A 342 12.30 -27.31 15.81
C TYR A 342 12.69 -25.83 15.64
N LEU A 343 12.39 -25.25 14.48
CA LEU A 343 12.55 -23.81 14.26
C LEU A 343 11.44 -23.05 14.99
N TYR A 344 11.80 -22.00 15.74
CA TYR A 344 10.83 -21.15 16.45
C TYR A 344 10.91 -19.70 15.96
N GLY A 345 11.39 -18.77 16.80
CA GLY A 345 11.47 -17.35 16.48
C GLY A 345 12.33 -17.07 15.25
N LEU A 346 11.90 -16.09 14.47
CA LEU A 346 12.64 -15.48 13.38
C LEU A 346 12.58 -13.96 13.52
N THR A 347 13.67 -13.28 13.18
CA THR A 347 13.71 -11.83 13.01
C THR A 347 14.59 -11.46 11.82
N VAL A 348 14.40 -10.27 11.28
CA VAL A 348 15.14 -9.76 10.11
C VAL A 348 15.77 -8.42 10.49
N ASP A 349 17.07 -8.27 10.25
CA ASP A 349 17.77 -6.99 10.47
C ASP A 349 17.60 -6.03 9.28
N SER A 350 18.07 -4.80 9.43
CA SER A 350 18.00 -3.78 8.37
C SER A 350 18.84 -4.08 7.13
N SER A 351 19.71 -5.09 7.19
CA SER A 351 20.53 -5.57 6.07
C SER A 351 19.95 -6.84 5.43
N ASP A 352 18.70 -7.19 5.75
CA ASP A 352 18.01 -8.41 5.32
C ASP A 352 18.72 -9.71 5.74
N ASN A 353 19.52 -9.67 6.80
CA ASN A 353 19.93 -10.90 7.44
C ASN A 353 18.80 -11.41 8.33
N ILE A 354 18.60 -12.71 8.30
CA ILE A 354 17.53 -13.39 9.01
C ILE A 354 18.17 -14.18 10.14
N TYR A 355 17.68 -13.97 11.35
CA TYR A 355 18.12 -14.70 12.53
C TYR A 355 17.01 -15.65 12.96
N VAL A 356 17.32 -16.93 13.03
CA VAL A 356 16.34 -17.99 13.34
C VAL A 356 16.82 -18.80 14.52
N VAL A 357 15.93 -19.04 15.48
CA VAL A 357 16.23 -19.94 16.59
C VAL A 357 16.00 -21.38 16.15
N ASP A 358 17.10 -22.10 15.94
CA ASP A 358 17.13 -23.52 15.60
C ASP A 358 17.23 -24.35 16.88
N ASN A 359 16.10 -24.41 17.57
CA ASN A 359 16.00 -24.81 18.97
C ASN A 359 16.48 -26.24 19.24
N GLY A 360 16.12 -27.19 18.38
CA GLY A 360 16.58 -28.58 18.53
C GLY A 360 18.10 -28.74 18.35
N ASN A 361 18.78 -27.72 17.78
CA ASN A 361 20.24 -27.64 17.71
C ASN A 361 20.83 -26.65 18.73
N ALA A 362 20.01 -26.09 19.64
CA ALA A 362 20.38 -25.13 20.68
C ALA A 362 21.22 -23.94 20.17
N ILE A 363 20.87 -23.40 18.99
CA ILE A 363 21.67 -22.36 18.31
C ILE A 363 20.80 -21.33 17.59
N VAL A 364 21.29 -20.09 17.50
CA VAL A 364 20.76 -19.12 16.53
C VAL A 364 21.52 -19.25 15.21
N ARG A 365 20.76 -19.39 14.12
CA ARG A 365 21.27 -19.42 12.75
C ARG A 365 21.12 -18.03 12.14
N LYS A 366 22.17 -17.53 11.50
CA LYS A 366 22.12 -16.33 10.66
C LYS A 366 22.02 -16.77 9.21
N ILE A 367 21.08 -16.19 8.46
CA ILE A 367 20.89 -16.44 7.04
C ILE A 367 21.04 -15.10 6.32
N SER A 368 21.98 -14.98 5.38
CA SER A 368 22.10 -13.77 4.57
C SER A 368 20.89 -13.58 3.66
N SER A 369 20.73 -12.38 3.09
CA SER A 369 19.74 -12.10 2.04
C SER A 369 19.90 -12.99 0.79
N SER A 370 21.11 -13.52 0.56
CA SER A 370 21.43 -14.50 -0.49
C SER A 370 21.21 -15.97 -0.07
N GLY A 371 20.75 -16.23 1.15
CA GLY A 371 20.43 -17.57 1.64
C GLY A 371 21.60 -18.35 2.24
N VAL A 372 22.75 -17.72 2.50
CA VAL A 372 23.91 -18.36 3.14
C VAL A 372 23.64 -18.51 4.63
N VAL A 373 23.62 -19.74 5.14
CA VAL A 373 23.36 -20.07 6.54
C VAL A 373 24.66 -20.28 7.30
N THR A 374 24.84 -19.54 8.39
CA THR A 374 25.94 -19.66 9.36
C THR A 374 25.40 -19.73 10.80
N ASN A 375 26.30 -20.01 11.73
CA ASN A 375 26.01 -20.02 13.16
C ASN A 375 26.32 -18.64 13.77
N VAL A 376 25.57 -18.26 14.80
CA VAL A 376 25.90 -17.09 15.62
C VAL A 376 26.65 -17.56 16.86
N ASP A 377 27.98 -17.43 16.83
CA ASP A 377 28.89 -18.03 17.83
C ASP A 377 28.61 -17.60 19.28
N SER A 378 28.13 -16.37 19.49
CA SER A 378 27.82 -15.83 20.83
C SER A 378 26.58 -16.42 21.50
N THR A 379 25.83 -17.29 20.81
CA THR A 379 24.56 -17.87 21.32
C THR A 379 24.64 -19.37 21.65
N SER A 380 25.77 -20.03 21.38
CA SER A 380 25.91 -21.47 21.56
C SER A 380 25.76 -21.91 23.03
N GLY A 381 24.85 -22.85 23.30
CA GLY A 381 24.67 -23.47 24.62
C GLY A 381 23.71 -22.78 25.60
N TYR A 382 23.04 -21.69 25.19
CA TYR A 382 22.18 -20.88 26.07
C TYR A 382 20.68 -21.00 25.79
N LEU A 383 20.28 -21.87 24.87
CA LEU A 383 18.92 -21.95 24.34
C LEU A 383 18.30 -23.33 24.65
N GLY A 384 17.34 -23.36 25.57
CA GLY A 384 16.45 -24.51 25.86
C GLY A 384 15.21 -24.54 24.95
N ASP A 385 14.07 -25.04 25.43
CA ASP A 385 12.84 -25.17 24.61
C ASP A 385 12.02 -23.86 24.53
N TYR A 386 11.44 -23.57 23.35
CA TYR A 386 10.51 -22.47 23.04
C TYR A 386 11.08 -21.04 23.13
N HIS A 387 11.73 -20.57 22.06
CA HIS A 387 12.31 -19.21 21.99
C HIS A 387 11.69 -18.31 20.92
N ARG A 388 11.53 -17.02 21.22
CA ARG A 388 11.40 -15.96 20.21
C ARG A 388 12.65 -15.09 20.20
N ILE A 389 12.86 -14.39 19.10
CA ILE A 389 14.05 -13.56 18.87
C ILE A 389 13.65 -12.24 18.23
N THR A 390 14.33 -11.16 18.60
CA THR A 390 14.28 -9.86 17.91
C THR A 390 15.67 -9.27 17.84
N VAL A 391 15.91 -8.39 16.88
CA VAL A 391 17.18 -7.67 16.69
C VAL A 391 16.95 -6.17 16.83
N ASP A 392 17.87 -5.45 17.49
CA ASP A 392 17.84 -3.98 17.50
C ASP A 392 18.67 -3.37 16.36
N ALA A 393 18.55 -2.06 16.16
CA ALA A 393 19.26 -1.33 15.10
C ALA A 393 20.80 -1.41 15.21
N SER A 394 21.34 -1.76 16.39
CA SER A 394 22.78 -1.97 16.61
C SER A 394 23.22 -3.42 16.34
N GLY A 395 22.28 -4.30 15.97
CA GLY A 395 22.54 -5.72 15.73
C GLY A 395 22.57 -6.59 16.98
N ASN A 396 22.16 -6.08 18.15
CA ASN A 396 22.05 -6.91 19.34
C ASN A 396 20.79 -7.80 19.25
N LEU A 397 20.93 -9.05 19.64
CA LEU A 397 19.85 -10.02 19.62
C LEU A 397 19.23 -10.15 21.01
N TYR A 398 17.90 -10.12 21.08
CA TYR A 398 17.15 -10.39 22.30
C TYR A 398 16.39 -11.70 22.10
N VAL A 399 16.56 -12.63 23.03
CA VAL A 399 15.94 -13.95 22.99
C VAL A 399 15.13 -14.18 24.24
N SER A 400 13.87 -14.58 24.08
CA SER A 400 13.01 -14.99 25.19
C SER A 400 13.19 -16.47 25.43
N ASP A 401 13.46 -16.84 26.68
CA ASP A 401 13.42 -18.22 27.15
C ASP A 401 12.11 -18.44 27.91
N THR A 402 11.16 -19.04 27.21
CA THR A 402 9.81 -19.20 27.73
C THR A 402 9.77 -20.13 28.94
N LEU A 403 10.58 -21.19 28.99
CA LEU A 403 10.56 -22.14 30.10
C LEU A 403 11.42 -21.68 31.28
N GLN A 404 12.51 -20.95 31.03
CA GLN A 404 13.35 -20.38 32.09
C GLN A 404 12.85 -19.02 32.60
N ASN A 405 11.70 -18.53 32.13
CA ASN A 405 11.11 -17.26 32.57
C ASN A 405 12.11 -16.09 32.45
N SER A 406 12.86 -16.02 31.35
CA SER A 406 13.93 -15.04 31.18
C SER A 406 13.98 -14.44 29.79
N VAL A 407 14.55 -13.24 29.69
CA VAL A 407 14.93 -12.63 28.41
C VAL A 407 16.41 -12.33 28.47
N ARG A 408 17.14 -12.67 27.40
CA ARG A 408 18.59 -12.50 27.30
C ARG A 408 18.91 -11.58 26.13
N LYS A 409 19.85 -10.65 26.32
CA LYS A 409 20.42 -9.78 25.30
C LYS A 409 21.83 -10.26 24.99
N PHE A 410 22.11 -10.49 23.71
CA PHE A 410 23.41 -10.82 23.16
C PHE A 410 23.90 -9.63 22.33
N SER A 411 24.97 -8.98 22.76
CA SER A 411 25.56 -7.89 22.01
C SER A 411 26.47 -8.37 20.89
N THR A 412 26.72 -7.49 19.92
CA THR A 412 27.60 -7.77 18.77
C THR A 412 29.05 -8.09 19.17
N ASN A 413 29.49 -7.64 20.35
CA ASN A 413 30.80 -7.99 20.93
C ASN A 413 30.81 -9.34 21.67
N GLY A 414 29.71 -10.10 21.65
CA GLY A 414 29.59 -11.42 22.27
C GLY A 414 29.20 -11.41 23.76
N THR A 415 28.93 -10.25 24.37
CA THR A 415 28.49 -10.18 25.77
C THR A 415 27.02 -10.59 25.89
N MET A 416 26.70 -11.44 26.87
CA MET A 416 25.33 -11.82 27.21
C MET A 416 24.91 -11.16 28.53
N THR A 417 23.72 -10.57 28.55
CA THR A 417 23.09 -10.00 29.75
C THR A 417 21.65 -10.48 29.87
N GLN A 418 21.13 -10.57 31.08
CA GLN A 418 19.72 -10.91 31.31
C GLN A 418 18.90 -9.65 31.60
N ILE A 419 17.74 -9.54 30.97
CA ILE A 419 16.77 -8.47 31.16
C ILE A 419 15.67 -8.96 32.10
N GLY A 420 15.17 -8.09 32.99
CA GLY A 420 13.96 -8.37 33.79
C GLY A 420 14.04 -9.61 34.69
N GLN A 421 15.19 -9.88 35.33
CA GLN A 421 15.37 -11.06 36.17
C GLN A 421 14.25 -11.23 37.21
N GLY A 422 13.61 -12.39 37.24
CA GLY A 422 12.52 -12.72 38.16
C GLY A 422 11.18 -12.04 37.88
N GLN A 423 11.06 -11.26 36.80
CA GLN A 423 9.84 -10.50 36.48
C GLN A 423 8.90 -11.22 35.50
N PHE A 424 9.40 -12.21 34.76
CA PHE A 424 8.63 -12.90 33.72
C PHE A 424 8.00 -14.21 34.20
N ARG A 425 6.93 -14.61 33.51
CA ARG A 425 6.31 -15.93 33.54
C ARG A 425 5.93 -16.30 32.11
N SER A 426 6.65 -17.26 31.53
CA SER A 426 6.52 -17.66 30.12
C SER A 426 6.61 -16.50 29.12
N PRO A 427 7.72 -15.73 29.12
CA PRO A 427 7.89 -14.66 28.14
C PRO A 427 7.91 -15.24 26.72
N SER A 428 7.15 -14.65 25.80
CA SER A 428 6.91 -15.17 24.45
C SER A 428 7.46 -14.19 23.40
N GLY A 429 6.60 -13.45 22.68
CA GLY A 429 6.98 -12.50 21.64
C GLY A 429 7.82 -11.34 22.15
N LEU A 430 8.75 -10.91 21.31
CA LEU A 430 9.66 -9.80 21.54
C LEU A 430 9.67 -8.91 20.30
N VAL A 431 9.65 -7.59 20.49
CA VAL A 431 9.93 -6.62 19.42
C VAL A 431 10.73 -5.45 19.99
N VAL A 432 11.62 -4.87 19.19
CA VAL A 432 12.30 -3.62 19.52
C VAL A 432 11.72 -2.51 18.65
N ASP A 433 11.19 -1.46 19.27
CA ASP A 433 10.62 -0.32 18.55
C ASP A 433 11.71 0.57 17.91
N ARG A 434 11.29 1.54 17.09
CA ARG A 434 12.22 2.45 16.39
C ARG A 434 13.05 3.30 17.35
N GLN A 435 12.56 3.55 18.57
CA GLN A 435 13.25 4.31 19.61
C GLN A 435 14.23 3.44 20.42
N GLY A 436 14.25 2.12 20.17
CA GLY A 436 15.16 1.17 20.80
C GLY A 436 14.65 0.56 22.10
N PHE A 437 13.35 0.69 22.42
CA PHE A 437 12.74 0.00 23.55
C PHE A 437 12.41 -1.44 23.19
N LEU A 438 12.74 -2.36 24.11
CA LEU A 438 12.36 -3.76 24.02
C LEU A 438 10.97 -3.97 24.63
N HIS A 439 10.03 -4.46 23.85
CA HIS A 439 8.73 -4.92 24.32
C HIS A 439 8.71 -6.44 24.44
N VAL A 440 8.21 -6.93 25.57
CA VAL A 440 8.16 -8.35 25.91
C VAL A 440 6.73 -8.73 26.27
N ALA A 441 6.18 -9.71 25.54
CA ALA A 441 4.95 -10.36 25.94
C ALA A 441 5.24 -11.31 27.11
N ASP A 442 4.80 -10.91 28.31
CA ASP A 442 4.91 -11.70 29.54
C ASP A 442 3.68 -12.60 29.67
N ALA A 443 3.63 -13.63 28.82
CA ALA A 443 2.41 -14.33 28.44
C ALA A 443 1.67 -14.96 29.63
N GLY A 444 2.40 -15.63 30.51
CA GLY A 444 1.85 -16.30 31.70
C GLY A 444 1.34 -15.36 32.78
N ASN A 445 1.61 -14.05 32.65
CA ASN A 445 1.08 -12.97 33.49
C ASN A 445 0.09 -12.07 32.72
N ALA A 446 -0.29 -12.44 31.49
CA ALA A 446 -1.25 -11.71 30.64
C ALA A 446 -0.95 -10.20 30.50
N ARG A 447 0.32 -9.85 30.31
CA ARG A 447 0.77 -8.45 30.21
C ARG A 447 1.92 -8.28 29.20
N ILE A 448 2.23 -7.04 28.89
CA ILE A 448 3.40 -6.64 28.09
C ILE A 448 4.27 -5.71 28.93
N LEU A 449 5.56 -6.02 29.01
CA LEU A 449 6.57 -5.21 29.70
C LEU A 449 7.44 -4.50 28.67
N THR A 450 7.80 -3.24 28.93
CA THR A 450 8.68 -2.45 28.05
C THR A 450 9.93 -2.05 28.81
N TYR A 451 11.10 -2.31 28.22
CA TYR A 451 12.41 -1.99 28.77
C TYR A 451 13.15 -1.01 27.87
N ASN A 452 13.90 -0.08 28.45
CA ASN A 452 14.80 0.78 27.70
C ASN A 452 16.10 0.05 27.28
N SER A 453 16.94 0.74 26.49
CA SER A 453 18.18 0.18 25.92
C SER A 453 19.20 -0.32 26.96
N ILE A 454 19.12 0.17 28.21
CA ILE A 454 19.95 -0.24 29.35
C ILE A 454 19.28 -1.30 30.24
N GLY A 455 18.11 -1.82 29.85
CA GLY A 455 17.45 -2.96 30.51
C GLY A 455 16.57 -2.58 31.71
N GLN A 456 16.19 -1.32 31.88
CA GLN A 456 15.28 -0.88 32.93
C GLN A 456 13.83 -0.94 32.46
N LEU A 457 12.93 -1.42 33.31
CA LEU A 457 11.49 -1.45 33.05
C LEU A 457 10.93 -0.01 33.05
N VAL A 458 10.29 0.39 31.96
CA VAL A 458 9.72 1.73 31.78
C VAL A 458 8.20 1.73 31.60
N ASN A 459 7.59 0.60 31.24
CA ASN A 459 6.14 0.50 31.09
C ASN A 459 5.62 -0.92 31.31
N THR A 460 4.42 -1.03 31.85
CA THR A 460 3.64 -2.28 31.93
C THR A 460 2.25 -2.03 31.36
N ARG A 461 1.86 -2.79 30.34
CA ARG A 461 0.51 -2.78 29.76
C ARG A 461 -0.19 -4.10 30.05
N ASN A 462 -1.44 -4.06 30.49
CA ASN A 462 -2.27 -5.23 30.73
C ASN A 462 -3.73 -4.93 30.37
N ASN A 463 -4.50 -5.97 30.12
CA ASN A 463 -5.94 -5.90 29.92
C ASN A 463 -6.57 -7.16 30.53
N SER A 464 -7.69 -7.02 31.25
CA SER A 464 -8.38 -8.14 31.90
C SER A 464 -8.94 -9.18 30.92
N ASN A 465 -8.99 -8.85 29.63
CA ASN A 465 -9.38 -9.76 28.56
C ASN A 465 -8.22 -10.51 27.92
N TRP A 466 -6.97 -10.14 28.21
CA TRP A 466 -5.82 -10.86 27.70
C TRP A 466 -5.63 -12.17 28.46
N TYR A 467 -5.26 -13.21 27.74
CA TYR A 467 -5.07 -14.53 28.34
C TYR A 467 -3.68 -15.11 28.08
N PHE A 468 -3.18 -15.00 26.86
CA PHE A 468 -1.81 -15.41 26.55
C PHE A 468 -1.23 -14.56 25.40
N PRO A 469 -0.78 -13.33 25.70
CA PRO A 469 0.02 -12.52 24.78
C PRO A 469 1.16 -13.34 24.18
N ALA A 470 1.19 -13.47 22.86
CA ALA A 470 2.18 -14.24 22.11
C ALA A 470 2.98 -13.31 21.20
N GLY A 471 2.76 -13.36 19.87
CA GLY A 471 3.40 -12.46 18.93
C GLY A 471 3.06 -10.99 19.19
N LEU A 472 4.05 -10.13 18.99
CA LEU A 472 3.93 -8.67 19.04
C LEU A 472 4.33 -8.11 17.68
N ALA A 473 3.64 -7.06 17.22
CA ALA A 473 3.98 -6.37 15.99
C ALA A 473 3.99 -4.85 16.18
N LEU A 474 4.93 -4.23 15.49
CA LEU A 474 5.02 -2.79 15.34
C LEU A 474 4.07 -2.32 14.23
N ASP A 475 3.65 -1.06 14.28
CA ASP A 475 2.98 -0.40 13.16
C ASP A 475 3.97 0.19 12.14
N ALA A 476 3.46 0.86 11.11
CA ALA A 476 4.27 1.52 10.09
C ALA A 476 5.16 2.66 10.62
N ALA A 477 4.83 3.24 11.78
CA ALA A 477 5.67 4.23 12.45
C ALA A 477 6.82 3.56 13.23
N GLY A 478 6.76 2.25 13.43
CA GLY A 478 7.74 1.46 14.16
C GLY A 478 7.47 1.37 15.65
N ASP A 479 6.24 1.67 16.11
CA ASP A 479 5.86 1.58 17.52
C ASP A 479 5.08 0.29 17.79
N LEU A 480 5.16 -0.25 19.03
CA LEU A 480 4.30 -1.36 19.46
C LEU A 480 2.81 -1.04 19.32
N ALA A 481 2.11 -1.79 18.47
CA ALA A 481 0.72 -1.54 18.13
C ALA A 481 -0.18 -2.78 18.19
N TYR A 482 0.32 -3.96 17.81
CA TYR A 482 -0.50 -5.15 17.67
C TYR A 482 0.05 -6.35 18.44
N MET A 483 -0.85 -7.23 18.85
CA MET A 483 -0.51 -8.45 19.58
C MET A 483 -1.45 -9.58 19.16
N VAL A 484 -0.90 -10.79 19.08
CA VAL A 484 -1.68 -12.02 19.09
C VAL A 484 -1.90 -12.45 20.53
N ASP A 485 -3.16 -12.61 20.93
CA ASP A 485 -3.54 -13.34 22.13
C ASP A 485 -3.81 -14.79 21.74
N ALA A 486 -2.79 -15.65 21.84
CA ALA A 486 -2.86 -17.05 21.45
C ALA A 486 -3.84 -17.86 22.32
N GLY A 487 -4.04 -17.39 23.55
CA GLY A 487 -4.95 -17.95 24.53
C GLY A 487 -6.39 -17.83 24.09
N ASN A 488 -6.79 -16.62 23.69
CA ASN A 488 -8.12 -16.36 23.15
C ASN A 488 -8.24 -16.58 21.63
N ALA A 489 -7.14 -16.93 20.94
CA ALA A 489 -7.04 -17.00 19.49
C ALA A 489 -7.57 -15.72 18.82
N GLN A 490 -7.02 -14.58 19.24
CA GLN A 490 -7.43 -13.24 18.82
C GLN A 490 -6.24 -12.38 18.42
N VAL A 491 -6.48 -11.38 17.58
CA VAL A 491 -5.54 -10.28 17.29
C VAL A 491 -6.08 -9.02 17.94
N TRP A 492 -5.19 -8.27 18.60
CA TRP A 492 -5.50 -7.05 19.33
C TRP A 492 -4.78 -5.85 18.73
N ASP A 493 -5.50 -4.74 18.62
CA ASP A 493 -4.96 -3.39 18.48
C ASP A 493 -4.76 -2.84 19.88
N ILE A 494 -3.51 -2.88 20.34
CA ILE A 494 -3.13 -2.53 21.71
C ILE A 494 -3.19 -1.02 21.91
N LYS A 495 -2.86 -0.22 20.88
CA LYS A 495 -2.94 1.24 20.94
C LYS A 495 -4.39 1.69 21.13
N GLY A 496 -5.31 1.10 20.37
CA GLY A 496 -6.75 1.34 20.49
C GLY A 496 -7.43 0.59 21.64
N ASN A 497 -6.69 -0.20 22.42
CA ASN A 497 -7.19 -1.08 23.49
C ASN A 497 -8.43 -1.90 23.08
N ARG A 498 -8.43 -2.42 21.86
CA ARG A 498 -9.56 -3.18 21.30
C ARG A 498 -9.10 -4.48 20.69
N ARG A 499 -9.98 -5.46 20.72
CA ARG A 499 -9.84 -6.64 19.86
C ARG A 499 -10.00 -6.20 18.41
N LEU A 500 -9.03 -6.56 17.58
CA LEU A 500 -9.03 -6.29 16.15
C LEU A 500 -9.72 -7.42 15.37
N ALA A 501 -9.45 -8.69 15.71
CA ALA A 501 -10.06 -9.83 15.05
C ALA A 501 -10.10 -11.09 15.94
N GLY A 502 -11.02 -12.00 15.63
CA GLY A 502 -11.19 -13.29 16.31
C GLY A 502 -12.47 -13.35 17.16
N ALA A 503 -13.16 -14.48 17.12
CA ALA A 503 -14.41 -14.71 17.84
C ALA A 503 -14.27 -14.61 19.38
N THR A 504 -15.39 -14.31 20.05
CA THR A 504 -15.51 -14.16 21.51
C THR A 504 -15.59 -15.49 22.26
N ASN A 505 -16.00 -16.56 21.59
CA ASN A 505 -16.33 -17.86 22.20
C ASN A 505 -15.18 -18.87 22.16
N ASN A 506 -13.96 -18.43 21.85
CA ASN A 506 -12.77 -19.26 22.00
C ASN A 506 -12.49 -19.40 23.50
N PHE A 507 -12.57 -20.63 23.99
CA PHE A 507 -12.65 -21.02 25.40
C PHE A 507 -11.59 -20.36 26.29
N ARG A 508 -12.01 -19.77 27.42
CA ARG A 508 -11.15 -19.28 28.52
C ARG A 508 -11.02 -20.38 29.60
N PRO A 509 -9.84 -20.97 29.84
CA PRO A 509 -9.62 -21.78 31.02
C PRO A 509 -9.74 -20.95 32.30
N ALA A 510 -10.01 -21.63 33.41
CA ALA A 510 -10.14 -21.01 34.73
C ALA A 510 -8.81 -20.46 35.31
N SER A 511 -7.65 -20.79 34.74
CA SER A 511 -6.34 -20.36 35.24
C SER A 511 -5.28 -20.22 34.14
N LEU A 512 -4.52 -19.11 34.18
CA LEU A 512 -3.50 -18.76 33.19
C LEU A 512 -2.48 -19.90 33.00
N PRO A 513 -2.15 -20.27 31.74
CA PRO A 513 -1.20 -21.34 31.45
C PRO A 513 0.16 -21.03 32.10
N SER A 514 0.74 -21.99 32.82
CA SER A 514 2.07 -21.84 33.42
C SER A 514 3.21 -22.13 32.44
N SER A 515 2.87 -22.70 31.28
CA SER A 515 3.77 -22.99 30.18
C SER A 515 3.00 -22.97 28.86
N PRO A 516 3.68 -22.80 27.73
CA PRO A 516 3.03 -22.86 26.43
C PRO A 516 2.43 -24.23 26.11
N SER A 517 3.02 -25.33 26.62
CA SER A 517 2.47 -26.68 26.48
C SER A 517 1.11 -26.86 27.20
N SER A 518 0.80 -26.02 28.19
CA SER A 518 -0.53 -26.03 28.83
C SER A 518 -1.63 -25.33 28.02
N LEU A 519 -1.31 -24.75 26.85
CA LEU A 519 -2.31 -24.35 25.84
C LEU A 519 -2.92 -25.57 25.11
N GLU A 520 -2.37 -26.77 25.28
CA GLU A 520 -2.73 -27.98 24.53
C GLU A 520 -3.94 -28.74 25.10
N THR A 521 -4.28 -28.53 26.38
CA THR A 521 -5.46 -29.13 27.05
C THR A 521 -6.75 -28.35 26.81
N LEU A 522 -6.69 -27.30 26.00
CA LEU A 522 -7.82 -26.48 25.56
C LEU A 522 -8.64 -27.21 24.48
N SER A 523 -9.68 -27.94 24.92
CA SER A 523 -10.66 -28.61 24.06
C SER A 523 -11.37 -27.64 23.09
N ALA A 524 -11.42 -28.06 21.82
CA ALA A 524 -12.21 -27.56 20.69
C ALA A 524 -12.05 -26.07 20.30
N LYS A 525 -10.86 -25.68 19.85
CA LYS A 525 -10.75 -24.51 18.95
C LYS A 525 -11.42 -24.87 17.63
N SER A 526 -12.47 -24.15 17.26
CA SER A 526 -13.22 -24.40 16.02
C SER A 526 -12.35 -24.16 14.79
N ALA A 527 -12.70 -24.80 13.66
CA ALA A 527 -11.95 -24.66 12.42
C ALA A 527 -11.73 -23.18 12.05
N PRO A 528 -10.53 -22.82 11.55
CA PRO A 528 -10.25 -21.45 11.14
C PRO A 528 -11.24 -21.03 10.05
N MET A 529 -11.69 -19.79 10.12
CA MET A 529 -12.68 -19.22 9.23
C MET A 529 -12.31 -17.78 8.90
N ASP A 530 -12.40 -17.42 7.62
CA ASP A 530 -12.26 -16.05 7.15
C ASP A 530 -13.53 -15.26 7.47
N GLY A 531 -13.39 -13.94 7.64
CA GLY A 531 -14.50 -13.10 8.06
C GLY A 531 -14.05 -11.75 8.59
N THR A 532 -14.90 -11.09 9.35
CA THR A 532 -14.65 -9.75 9.91
C THR A 532 -14.86 -9.79 11.42
N ASP A 533 -14.05 -9.03 12.16
CA ASP A 533 -14.16 -8.86 13.61
C ASP A 533 -14.38 -10.19 14.36
N THR A 534 -15.61 -10.45 14.80
CA THR A 534 -16.01 -11.61 15.60
C THR A 534 -16.43 -12.82 14.79
N THR A 535 -16.64 -12.71 13.47
CA THR A 535 -16.98 -13.87 12.61
C THR A 535 -15.74 -14.61 12.15
N ALA A 536 -14.60 -13.91 12.07
CA ALA A 536 -13.31 -14.51 11.80
C ALA A 536 -12.87 -15.42 12.97
N ARG A 537 -12.27 -16.55 12.63
CA ARG A 537 -11.78 -17.54 13.60
C ARG A 537 -10.35 -17.96 13.25
N PHE A 538 -9.48 -17.89 14.24
CA PHE A 538 -8.14 -18.47 14.20
C PHE A 538 -8.15 -19.82 14.91
N TYR A 539 -7.29 -20.73 14.49
CA TYR A 539 -7.07 -21.98 15.21
C TYR A 539 -6.06 -21.77 16.34
N CYS A 540 -4.78 -21.53 16.05
CA CYS A 540 -3.81 -21.12 17.05
C CYS A 540 -2.90 -20.06 16.43
N PRO A 541 -3.29 -18.77 16.52
CA PRO A 541 -2.41 -17.70 16.08
C PRO A 541 -1.20 -17.67 17.01
N LEU A 542 0.02 -17.66 16.47
CA LEU A 542 1.26 -17.76 17.26
C LEU A 542 2.12 -16.50 17.18
N ASP A 543 2.23 -15.92 15.99
CA ASP A 543 3.08 -14.77 15.73
C ASP A 543 2.43 -13.82 14.72
N ILE A 544 2.87 -12.57 14.71
CA ILE A 544 2.28 -11.50 13.89
C ILE A 544 3.34 -10.51 13.41
N VAL A 545 3.19 -10.02 12.19
CA VAL A 545 4.02 -8.93 11.64
C VAL A 545 3.16 -7.99 10.79
N MET A 546 3.49 -6.70 10.74
CA MET A 546 2.92 -5.78 9.77
C MET A 546 3.73 -5.82 8.47
N GLY A 547 3.07 -6.11 7.36
CA GLY A 547 3.65 -5.97 6.02
C GLY A 547 3.69 -4.52 5.55
N ARG A 548 4.49 -4.28 4.50
CA ARG A 548 4.64 -2.95 3.88
C ARG A 548 3.38 -2.43 3.19
N ASP A 549 2.44 -3.32 2.91
CA ASP A 549 1.11 -2.97 2.39
C ASP A 549 0.14 -2.46 3.49
N GLY A 550 0.60 -2.44 4.74
CA GLY A 550 -0.16 -2.00 5.91
C GLY A 550 -1.09 -3.07 6.48
N ASN A 551 -1.06 -4.30 5.93
CA ASN A 551 -1.80 -5.42 6.49
C ASN A 551 -0.95 -6.16 7.53
N LEU A 552 -1.61 -6.85 8.45
CA LEU A 552 -0.97 -7.74 9.41
C LEU A 552 -0.98 -9.17 8.86
N TYR A 553 0.07 -9.91 9.14
CA TYR A 553 0.21 -11.31 8.75
C TYR A 553 0.45 -12.16 9.98
N VAL A 554 -0.35 -13.22 10.12
CA VAL A 554 -0.41 -14.05 11.33
C VAL A 554 -0.14 -15.50 10.97
N THR A 555 0.76 -16.16 11.70
CA THR A 555 0.89 -17.62 11.64
C THR A 555 -0.24 -18.24 12.43
N ASP A 556 -1.11 -19.00 11.77
CA ASP A 556 -2.26 -19.65 12.38
C ASP A 556 -2.17 -21.15 12.17
N SER A 557 -1.60 -21.82 13.17
CA SER A 557 -1.24 -23.23 13.04
C SER A 557 -1.44 -23.97 14.34
N TYR A 558 -0.55 -24.89 14.67
CA TYR A 558 -0.59 -25.70 15.86
C TYR A 558 0.46 -25.23 16.86
N PHE A 559 0.12 -25.22 18.15
CA PHE A 559 1.11 -24.96 19.18
C PHE A 559 2.09 -26.14 19.26
N PRO A 560 3.40 -25.94 19.10
CA PRO A 560 4.38 -27.02 19.17
C PRO A 560 4.34 -27.74 20.54
N GLY A 561 4.16 -29.07 20.56
CA GLY A 561 4.31 -29.89 21.78
C GLY A 561 3.21 -30.92 22.06
N GLY A 562 1.97 -30.75 21.58
CA GLY A 562 0.86 -31.58 22.07
C GLY A 562 0.42 -32.75 21.19
N MET A 563 -0.63 -33.43 21.64
CA MET A 563 -1.14 -34.68 21.07
C MET A 563 -2.25 -34.52 20.01
N ASN A 564 -2.63 -33.31 19.59
CA ASN A 564 -3.72 -33.12 18.62
C ASN A 564 -3.37 -32.09 17.52
N PRO A 565 -2.74 -32.53 16.41
CA PRO A 565 -2.30 -31.61 15.37
C PRO A 565 -3.49 -30.88 14.75
N SER A 566 -3.38 -29.55 14.60
CA SER A 566 -4.31 -28.80 13.76
C SER A 566 -4.39 -29.48 12.38
N PRO A 567 -5.59 -29.69 11.81
CA PRO A 567 -5.69 -30.15 10.42
C PRO A 567 -5.24 -29.07 9.42
N GLN A 568 -5.01 -27.83 9.88
CA GLN A 568 -4.69 -26.67 9.03
C GLN A 568 -3.47 -25.89 9.53
N HIS A 569 -2.57 -25.56 8.60
CA HIS A 569 -1.33 -24.83 8.82
C HIS A 569 -1.33 -23.61 7.89
N LEU A 570 -1.80 -22.49 8.41
CA LEU A 570 -2.17 -21.33 7.61
C LEU A 570 -1.28 -20.13 7.91
N ILE A 571 -1.16 -19.27 6.91
CA ILE A 571 -0.77 -17.88 7.07
C ILE A 571 -2.02 -17.05 6.81
N ARG A 572 -2.41 -16.20 7.76
CA ARG A 572 -3.60 -15.35 7.68
C ARG A 572 -3.17 -13.92 7.41
N MET A 573 -3.93 -13.21 6.58
CA MET A 573 -3.83 -11.76 6.42
C MET A 573 -4.96 -11.11 7.22
N VAL A 574 -4.65 -10.06 7.96
CA VAL A 574 -5.59 -9.29 8.77
C VAL A 574 -5.43 -7.81 8.41
N THR A 575 -6.49 -7.18 7.92
CA THR A 575 -6.48 -5.73 7.70
C THR A 575 -6.54 -4.99 9.03
N THR A 576 -6.12 -3.72 9.07
CA THR A 576 -6.22 -2.86 10.26
C THR A 576 -7.67 -2.53 10.68
N ASN A 577 -8.65 -2.92 9.85
CA ASN A 577 -10.08 -2.86 10.13
C ASN A 577 -10.66 -4.21 10.61
N GLY A 578 -9.83 -5.24 10.85
CA GLY A 578 -10.30 -6.50 11.44
C GLY A 578 -10.84 -7.53 10.46
N VAL A 579 -10.70 -7.31 9.15
CA VAL A 579 -11.01 -8.32 8.12
C VAL A 579 -9.89 -9.36 8.08
N VAL A 580 -10.23 -10.64 8.23
CA VAL A 580 -9.31 -11.78 8.19
C VAL A 580 -9.56 -12.62 6.94
N THR A 581 -8.50 -12.90 6.20
CA THR A 581 -8.49 -13.83 5.06
C THR A 581 -7.34 -14.82 5.17
N THR A 582 -7.51 -16.01 4.60
CA THR A 582 -6.43 -16.97 4.46
C THR A 582 -5.53 -16.57 3.29
N LEU A 583 -4.27 -16.24 3.57
CA LEU A 583 -3.29 -15.88 2.54
C LEU A 583 -2.81 -17.12 1.79
N THR A 584 -2.38 -18.15 2.53
CA THR A 584 -1.83 -19.39 1.98
C THR A 584 -1.81 -20.51 3.02
N GLY A 585 -1.56 -21.75 2.59
CA GLY A 585 -1.44 -22.94 3.43
C GLY A 585 -2.59 -23.94 3.26
N GLY A 586 -2.82 -24.74 4.30
CA GLY A 586 -3.91 -25.72 4.34
C GLY A 586 -3.50 -26.96 5.12
N ALA A 587 -3.85 -28.15 4.62
CA ALA A 587 -3.35 -29.41 5.16
C ALA A 587 -1.81 -29.45 5.27
N SER A 588 -1.29 -30.28 6.18
CA SER A 588 0.15 -30.40 6.40
C SER A 588 0.89 -30.80 5.13
N GLY A 589 2.06 -30.20 4.91
CA GLY A 589 2.90 -30.49 3.76
C GLY A 589 4.01 -29.47 3.62
N ASN A 590 4.86 -29.61 2.60
CA ASN A 590 6.04 -28.78 2.39
C ASN A 590 6.16 -28.22 0.96
N THR A 591 5.05 -28.24 0.22
CA THR A 591 4.97 -27.84 -1.19
C THR A 591 5.21 -26.34 -1.35
N ASP A 592 6.13 -25.99 -2.24
CA ASP A 592 6.34 -24.63 -2.75
C ASP A 592 5.40 -24.34 -3.93
N GLY A 593 5.28 -23.07 -4.35
CA GLY A 593 4.49 -22.64 -5.51
C GLY A 593 3.47 -21.55 -5.20
N PRO A 594 2.43 -21.38 -6.02
CA PRO A 594 1.42 -20.32 -5.84
C PRO A 594 0.75 -20.39 -4.46
N LEU A 595 0.31 -19.25 -3.92
CA LEU A 595 -0.32 -19.16 -2.58
C LEU A 595 -1.43 -20.21 -2.34
N GLY A 596 -2.25 -20.52 -3.35
CA GLY A 596 -3.34 -21.50 -3.22
C GLY A 596 -2.88 -22.98 -3.20
N ILE A 597 -1.62 -23.25 -3.55
CA ILE A 597 -1.05 -24.60 -3.63
C ILE A 597 -0.08 -24.85 -2.47
N ALA A 598 0.69 -23.82 -2.09
CA ALA A 598 1.75 -23.96 -1.10
C ALA A 598 1.25 -24.54 0.24
N LYS A 599 2.04 -25.45 0.81
CA LYS A 599 1.74 -26.15 2.07
C LYS A 599 2.82 -25.87 3.10
N PHE A 600 2.39 -25.82 4.35
CA PHE A 600 3.23 -25.66 5.54
C PHE A 600 2.95 -26.79 6.52
N ASN A 601 3.85 -27.01 7.45
CA ASN A 601 3.71 -27.93 8.56
C ASN A 601 4.17 -27.23 9.85
N ASN A 602 3.19 -26.73 10.61
CA ASN A 602 3.40 -25.95 11.83
C ASN A 602 4.23 -24.67 11.62
N PRO A 603 3.77 -23.69 10.82
CA PRO A 603 4.42 -22.40 10.74
C PRO A 603 4.33 -21.68 12.09
N VAL A 604 5.46 -21.22 12.64
CA VAL A 604 5.53 -20.67 14.01
C VAL A 604 5.71 -19.17 14.02
N SER A 605 6.81 -18.67 13.46
CA SER A 605 7.20 -17.26 13.49
C SER A 605 7.17 -16.67 12.10
N ILE A 606 6.92 -15.36 12.02
CA ILE A 606 6.81 -14.62 10.76
C ILE A 606 7.51 -13.27 10.87
N GLY A 607 8.23 -12.88 9.82
CA GLY A 607 8.88 -11.57 9.71
C GLY A 607 8.79 -11.02 8.28
N THR A 608 9.23 -9.79 8.09
CA THR A 608 9.26 -9.12 6.78
C THR A 608 10.67 -8.72 6.40
N ASP A 609 11.03 -8.87 5.13
CA ASP A 609 12.26 -8.31 4.60
C ASP A 609 12.07 -6.89 4.01
N SER A 610 13.17 -6.26 3.60
CA SER A 610 13.18 -4.93 3.00
C SER A 610 12.52 -4.87 1.61
N PHE A 611 12.24 -6.02 1.00
CA PHE A 611 11.50 -6.10 -0.26
C PHE A 611 9.99 -6.27 -0.05
N GLY A 612 9.54 -6.39 1.20
CA GLY A 612 8.14 -6.59 1.55
C GLY A 612 7.67 -8.04 1.41
N ASN A 613 8.59 -9.02 1.34
CA ASN A 613 8.26 -10.43 1.41
C ASN A 613 8.06 -10.86 2.86
N LEU A 614 7.27 -11.92 3.07
CA LEU A 614 7.17 -12.58 4.38
C LEU A 614 8.16 -13.72 4.47
N LEU A 615 8.79 -13.88 5.63
CA LEU A 615 9.60 -15.03 5.98
C LEU A 615 8.96 -15.78 7.12
N VAL A 616 8.82 -17.10 6.97
CA VAL A 616 8.08 -17.94 7.91
C VAL A 616 8.95 -19.11 8.35
N THR A 617 9.02 -19.37 9.65
CA THR A 617 9.61 -20.63 10.16
C THR A 617 8.61 -21.75 10.04
N ASP A 618 8.86 -22.67 9.11
CA ASP A 618 8.03 -23.83 8.83
C ASP A 618 8.56 -25.03 9.62
N ARG A 619 8.27 -24.99 10.93
CA ARG A 619 8.92 -25.81 11.96
C ARG A 619 8.97 -27.28 11.60
N GLY A 620 7.82 -27.88 11.32
CA GLY A 620 7.68 -29.32 11.05
C GLY A 620 8.38 -29.77 9.77
N ASN A 621 8.75 -28.84 8.90
CA ASN A 621 9.48 -29.13 7.66
C ASN A 621 10.97 -28.76 7.73
N ALA A 622 11.47 -28.27 8.87
CA ALA A 622 12.86 -27.84 9.04
C ALA A 622 13.30 -26.79 7.99
N ARG A 623 12.43 -25.80 7.70
CA ARG A 623 12.66 -24.80 6.65
C ARG A 623 12.31 -23.39 7.10
N VAL A 624 13.02 -22.43 6.51
CA VAL A 624 12.56 -21.04 6.43
C VAL A 624 11.93 -20.86 5.05
N ARG A 625 10.66 -20.46 5.03
CA ARG A 625 9.88 -20.25 3.80
C ARG A 625 9.79 -18.77 3.52
N LYS A 626 9.76 -18.40 2.25
CA LYS A 626 9.63 -17.02 1.79
C LYS A 626 8.37 -16.89 0.94
N ILE A 627 7.57 -15.86 1.21
CA ILE A 627 6.29 -15.60 0.55
C ILE A 627 6.40 -14.25 -0.14
N GLY A 628 6.27 -14.25 -1.46
CA GLY A 628 6.21 -13.03 -2.25
C GLY A 628 4.83 -12.41 -2.13
N LEU A 629 4.76 -11.20 -1.62
CA LEU A 629 3.53 -10.41 -1.62
C LEU A 629 3.48 -9.56 -2.89
N ALA A 630 2.26 -9.23 -3.36
CA ALA A 630 2.10 -8.25 -4.42
C ALA A 630 2.56 -6.90 -3.87
N GLY A 631 3.77 -6.48 -4.25
CA GLY A 631 4.31 -5.21 -3.83
C GLY A 631 3.39 -4.08 -4.27
N SER A 632 2.67 -3.47 -3.33
CA SER A 632 2.48 -2.04 -3.41
C SER A 632 3.86 -1.45 -3.20
N SER A 633 4.51 -1.05 -4.30
CA SER A 633 5.66 -0.18 -4.30
C SER A 633 5.27 1.15 -3.65
N LEU A 634 5.27 1.19 -2.32
CA LEU A 634 5.56 2.42 -1.64
C LEU A 634 7.07 2.59 -1.79
N GLY A 635 7.46 3.53 -2.66
CA GLY A 635 8.79 4.09 -2.63
C GLY A 635 9.01 4.62 -1.22
N CYS A 636 9.66 3.83 -0.38
CA CYS A 636 10.27 4.36 0.81
C CYS A 636 11.51 5.08 0.29
N THR A 637 11.42 6.40 0.13
CA THR A 637 12.63 7.22 0.17
C THR A 637 13.38 6.81 1.43
N PRO A 638 14.68 6.44 1.34
CA PRO A 638 15.52 6.39 2.53
C PRO A 638 15.37 7.76 3.19
N ILE A 639 14.80 7.82 4.40
CA ILE A 639 14.95 9.03 5.20
C ILE A 639 16.45 9.05 5.52
N PRO A 640 17.18 10.10 5.11
CA PRO A 640 18.59 10.22 5.44
C PRO A 640 18.78 10.13 6.95
N THR A 641 19.84 9.43 7.32
CA THR A 641 20.44 9.23 8.66
C THR A 641 19.99 10.17 9.76
#